data_AF-A0A1S2LC36-F1
#
_entry.id   AF-A0A1S2LC36-F1
#
_cell.length_a   1.000
_cell.length_b   1.000
_cell.length_c   1.000
_cell.angle_alpha   90.00
_cell.angle_beta   90.00
_cell.angle_gamma   90.00
#
_symmetry.space_group_name_H-M   'P 1'
#
loop_
_entity.id
_entity.type
_entity.pdbx_description
1 polymer ?
#
loop_
_entity_poly.entity_id
_entity_poly.type
_entity_poly.pdbx_seq_one_letter_code
_entity_poly.pdbx_strand_id
1 'polypeptide(L)'
;MARRKKQKKVEWKKQLTFELIGLFLIVLASVAFAKLGSVGIGLTHLFRFFLGEWHVVITIGLFVTSLYLMIKREIPNFLTRRLIGVYLLIFAIVLLSHIRLFDLFSQQGEFVDRSVIRNTWELYWLQLTGDTAITDLGGGMIGAVGFAISHFLFAASGTIVFSLFIILTGIILITGKSITDLTLSFITRFGSAFTTVNDKIKQYLLNVKQKFVNKWEEKKQEQKQNTTPTVVVNGESGKSSDNDSREPEPIIYDFTSKSSYESDTAENVPTENETTPGGGVEDTVEMDAVPTRKAPLIVVEETNENYIIPTLELLHSPKKNNQFQERQHISGNAKKLEQTLESFGVKAKVAKVHLGPAVTKYEVYPNIGVKVSKIVNLADDLALALAAKDIRIEAPIPGKSAIGIEVPNQEVAIVTLKEVLDATSSLADAPKLLIGLGRDISGDPILAELNKMPHLLVAGATGSGKSVCINGIIVSILMRAKPHEVKLMMIDPKMVELNVYNGIPHLLAPVVTEPKKASQALKKVVNEMERRYELFAHTGTRNIEGYNTLIKNENENSEAKQPLLPYIVVIVDELADLMMVASSDVEDCITRLAQMARAAGIHLIIATQRPSVDVITGVIKANIPSRIAFGVSSQTDSRTILDMGGAEKLLGRGDMLFLPVGASKPIRVQGAFLSDDEVENVVNYVIAQQKAQYQEEMIPQDEEQVTTEVADDLYESAVDLVVEMNTASVSMLQRRFRIGYTRAARLIDEMEARGIVGPYEGSKPREVLISKKAEDDVSSG
;
A
#
# COMPACT_ATOMS: atom_id res chain seq x y z
N MET A 1 31.35 10.84 62.65
CA MET A 1 29.93 10.45 62.87
C MET A 1 28.90 11.14 61.95
N ALA A 2 29.08 12.39 61.53
CA ALA A 2 28.03 13.20 60.88
C ALA A 2 27.29 12.56 59.68
N ARG A 3 27.99 11.94 58.71
CA ARG A 3 27.35 11.31 57.52
C ARG A 3 26.24 10.31 57.89
N ARG A 4 26.46 9.43 58.88
CA ARG A 4 25.47 8.44 59.36
C ARG A 4 24.19 9.09 59.92
N LYS A 5 24.29 10.22 60.62
CA LYS A 5 23.10 10.98 61.09
C LYS A 5 22.32 11.63 59.92
N LYS A 6 23.01 12.05 58.85
CA LYS A 6 22.36 12.65 57.67
C LYS A 6 21.62 11.60 56.84
N GLN A 7 22.19 10.39 56.66
CA GLN A 7 21.52 9.27 55.97
C GLN A 7 20.21 8.84 56.66
N LYS A 8 20.23 8.56 57.97
CA LYS A 8 19.01 8.15 58.70
C LYS A 8 17.85 9.14 58.60
N LYS A 9 18.11 10.46 58.53
CA LYS A 9 17.06 11.48 58.32
C LYS A 9 16.47 11.46 56.91
N VAL A 10 17.22 11.04 55.89
CA VAL A 10 16.74 10.90 54.51
C VAL A 10 15.92 9.62 54.35
N GLU A 11 16.37 8.50 54.94
CA GLU A 11 15.64 7.23 54.96
C GLU A 11 14.28 7.38 55.65
N TRP A 12 14.24 8.01 56.83
CA TRP A 12 13.00 8.26 57.57
C TRP A 12 12.00 9.11 56.76
N LYS A 13 12.46 10.17 56.08
CA LYS A 13 11.60 10.97 55.18
C LYS A 13 11.04 10.13 54.03
N LYS A 14 11.85 9.27 53.39
CA LYS A 14 11.38 8.40 52.30
C LYS A 14 10.32 7.38 52.76
N GLN A 15 10.53 6.77 53.93
CA GLN A 15 9.57 5.83 54.52
C GLN A 15 8.21 6.51 54.75
N LEU A 16 8.24 7.69 55.39
CA LEU A 16 7.05 8.46 55.72
C LEU A 16 6.31 8.97 54.46
N THR A 17 7.02 9.29 53.36
CA THR A 17 6.35 9.64 52.09
C THR A 17 5.60 8.47 51.45
N PHE A 18 6.16 7.25 51.46
CA PHE A 18 5.46 6.09 50.89
C PHE A 18 4.24 5.67 51.72
N GLU A 19 4.33 5.80 53.05
CA GLU A 19 3.21 5.51 53.96
C GLU A 19 2.06 6.52 53.82
N LEU A 20 2.36 7.82 53.70
CA LEU A 20 1.33 8.85 53.44
C LEU A 20 0.67 8.69 52.07
N ILE A 21 1.44 8.41 51.01
CA ILE A 21 0.89 8.18 49.66
C ILE A 21 0.03 6.92 49.65
N GLY A 22 0.49 5.83 50.29
CA GLY A 22 -0.29 4.60 50.43
C GLY A 22 -1.60 4.82 51.19
N LEU A 23 -1.57 5.50 52.34
CA LEU A 23 -2.76 5.80 53.13
C LEU A 23 -3.77 6.66 52.35
N PHE A 24 -3.30 7.68 51.64
CA PHE A 24 -4.16 8.50 50.76
C PHE A 24 -4.84 7.65 49.66
N LEU A 25 -4.09 6.74 49.03
CA LEU A 25 -4.64 5.83 48.00
C LEU A 25 -5.60 4.79 48.58
N ILE A 26 -5.41 4.32 49.83
CA ILE A 26 -6.40 3.48 50.53
C ILE A 26 -7.71 4.25 50.75
N VAL A 27 -7.63 5.50 51.23
CA VAL A 27 -8.82 6.35 51.44
C VAL A 27 -9.54 6.61 50.12
N LEU A 28 -8.82 6.97 49.06
CA LEU A 28 -9.38 7.23 47.73
C LEU A 28 -10.07 5.97 47.16
N ALA A 29 -9.42 4.81 47.23
CA ALA A 29 -10.01 3.54 46.80
C ALA A 29 -11.26 3.16 47.63
N SER A 30 -11.24 3.39 48.94
CA SER A 30 -12.36 3.08 49.84
C SER A 30 -13.57 3.99 49.58
N VAL A 31 -13.33 5.29 49.38
CA VAL A 31 -14.34 6.30 49.05
C VAL A 31 -14.98 6.02 47.69
N ALA A 32 -14.19 5.61 46.69
CA ALA A 32 -14.70 5.16 45.40
C ALA A 32 -15.52 3.86 45.52
N PHE A 33 -15.00 2.84 46.22
CA PHE A 33 -15.67 1.53 46.37
C PHE A 33 -17.04 1.66 47.04
N ALA A 34 -17.12 2.42 48.13
CA ALA A 34 -18.34 2.64 48.89
C ALA A 34 -19.19 3.83 48.37
N LYS A 35 -18.81 4.44 47.24
CA LYS A 35 -19.49 5.58 46.59
C LYS A 35 -19.82 6.73 47.56
N LEU A 36 -18.91 7.02 48.50
CA LEU A 36 -19.17 7.94 49.61
C LEU A 36 -19.15 9.41 49.17
N GLY A 37 -20.34 10.02 49.13
CA GLY A 37 -20.56 11.42 48.79
C GLY A 37 -20.13 11.79 47.36
N SER A 38 -20.12 13.08 47.05
CA SER A 38 -19.81 13.59 45.70
C SER A 38 -18.42 13.16 45.21
N VAL A 39 -17.46 12.96 46.11
CA VAL A 39 -16.11 12.47 45.77
C VAL A 39 -16.13 10.99 45.37
N GLY A 40 -16.79 10.12 46.14
CA GLY A 40 -16.92 8.70 45.81
C GLY A 40 -17.74 8.46 44.54
N ILE A 41 -18.80 9.24 44.34
CA ILE A 41 -19.61 9.23 43.12
C ILE A 41 -18.76 9.71 41.93
N GLY A 42 -18.09 10.87 42.03
CA GLY A 42 -17.22 11.39 40.96
C GLY A 42 -16.09 10.44 40.57
N LEU A 43 -15.43 9.80 41.55
CA LEU A 43 -14.43 8.76 41.29
C LEU A 43 -15.04 7.52 40.62
N THR A 44 -16.28 7.13 40.98
CA THR A 44 -17.00 6.04 40.32
C THR A 44 -17.25 6.34 38.84
N HIS A 45 -17.72 7.55 38.51
CA HIS A 45 -17.90 7.96 37.11
C HIS A 45 -16.57 8.04 36.35
N LEU A 46 -15.52 8.60 36.96
CA LEU A 46 -14.18 8.63 36.38
C LEU A 46 -13.63 7.22 36.08
N PHE A 47 -13.89 6.23 36.93
CA PHE A 47 -13.46 4.85 36.69
C PHE A 47 -14.35 4.12 35.69
N ARG A 48 -15.67 4.42 35.65
CA ARG A 48 -16.60 3.96 34.60
C ARG A 48 -16.24 4.51 33.23
N PHE A 49 -15.75 5.75 33.12
CA PHE A 49 -15.25 6.31 31.85
C PHE A 49 -14.21 5.40 31.19
N PHE A 50 -13.25 4.88 31.96
CA PHE A 50 -12.18 4.04 31.43
C PHE A 50 -12.61 2.60 31.15
N LEU A 51 -13.23 1.90 32.11
CA LEU A 51 -13.51 0.44 32.03
C LEU A 51 -15.00 0.05 32.03
N GLY A 52 -15.92 1.02 31.96
CA GLY A 52 -17.36 0.77 32.01
C GLY A 52 -17.77 0.06 33.29
N GLU A 53 -18.52 -1.04 33.18
CA GLU A 53 -18.94 -1.81 34.36
C GLU A 53 -17.77 -2.38 35.15
N TRP A 54 -16.62 -2.59 34.52
CA TRP A 54 -15.40 -3.11 35.15
C TRP A 54 -14.62 -2.05 35.94
N HIS A 55 -15.18 -0.86 36.18
CA HIS A 55 -14.63 0.21 37.03
C HIS A 55 -14.07 -0.28 38.39
N VAL A 56 -14.69 -1.29 39.01
CA VAL A 56 -14.26 -1.90 40.28
C VAL A 56 -12.82 -2.45 40.20
N VAL A 57 -12.37 -2.86 39.01
CA VAL A 57 -11.00 -3.36 38.78
C VAL A 57 -9.95 -2.27 39.03
N ILE A 58 -10.23 -1.00 38.69
CA ILE A 58 -9.35 0.13 39.02
C ILE A 58 -9.25 0.28 40.53
N THR A 59 -10.40 0.24 41.22
CA THR A 59 -10.47 0.39 42.69
C THR A 59 -9.69 -0.71 43.41
N ILE A 60 -9.78 -1.97 42.97
CA ILE A 60 -8.99 -3.09 43.48
C ILE A 60 -7.49 -2.88 43.16
N GLY A 61 -7.16 -2.44 41.94
CA GLY A 61 -5.79 -2.14 41.53
C GLY A 61 -5.12 -1.06 42.39
N LEU A 62 -5.86 0.01 42.71
CA LEU A 62 -5.42 1.08 43.62
C LEU A 62 -5.19 0.55 45.05
N PHE A 63 -6.10 -0.29 45.56
CA PHE A 63 -5.98 -0.90 46.90
C PHE A 63 -4.79 -1.88 47.01
N VAL A 64 -4.52 -2.67 45.97
CA VAL A 64 -3.34 -3.54 45.92
C VAL A 64 -2.05 -2.73 45.80
N THR A 65 -2.07 -1.66 45.00
CA THR A 65 -0.92 -0.75 44.81
C THR A 65 -0.58 0.00 46.10
N SER A 66 -1.58 0.48 46.84
CA SER A 66 -1.37 1.21 48.09
C SER A 66 -0.84 0.33 49.22
N LEU A 67 -1.37 -0.88 49.38
CA LEU A 67 -0.81 -1.89 50.29
C LEU A 67 0.64 -2.26 49.91
N TYR A 68 0.96 -2.39 48.61
CA TYR A 68 2.33 -2.62 48.16
C TYR A 68 3.25 -1.46 48.55
N LEU A 69 2.85 -0.21 48.27
CA LEU A 69 3.63 0.99 48.61
C LEU A 69 3.90 1.07 50.12
N MET A 70 2.93 0.73 50.98
CA MET A 70 3.11 0.74 52.44
C MET A 70 4.01 -0.41 52.93
N ILE A 71 3.83 -1.63 52.41
CA ILE A 71 4.55 -2.82 52.89
C ILE A 71 5.98 -2.90 52.34
N LYS A 72 6.18 -2.55 51.06
CA LYS A 72 7.48 -2.61 50.39
C LYS A 72 8.24 -1.29 50.42
N ARG A 73 7.56 -0.15 50.61
CA ARG A 73 8.17 1.20 50.65
C ARG A 73 8.99 1.51 49.37
N GLU A 74 8.53 0.94 48.26
CA GLU A 74 9.07 1.05 46.90
C GLU A 74 7.89 1.06 45.91
N ILE A 75 8.07 1.69 44.74
CA ILE A 75 7.04 1.73 43.70
C ILE A 75 6.96 0.35 43.03
N PRO A 76 5.77 -0.27 42.89
CA PRO A 76 5.66 -1.56 42.22
C PRO A 76 6.01 -1.47 40.73
N ASN A 77 6.79 -2.44 40.25
CA ASN A 77 7.11 -2.57 38.83
C ASN A 77 5.89 -3.08 38.05
N PHE A 78 5.06 -2.15 37.55
CA PHE A 78 3.84 -2.46 36.79
C PHE A 78 4.09 -3.28 35.51
N LEU A 79 5.27 -3.16 34.89
CA LEU A 79 5.65 -3.84 33.64
C LEU A 79 6.23 -5.26 33.80
N THR A 80 5.91 -5.98 34.89
CA THR A 80 6.33 -7.39 35.03
C THR A 80 5.51 -8.34 34.15
N ARG A 81 6.12 -9.42 33.64
CA ARG A 81 5.47 -10.45 32.79
C ARG A 81 4.08 -10.87 33.29
N ARG A 82 3.94 -11.09 34.61
CA ARG A 82 2.66 -11.49 35.22
C ARG A 82 1.62 -10.37 35.21
N LEU A 83 2.00 -9.13 35.48
CA LEU A 83 1.08 -7.98 35.43
C LEU A 83 0.66 -7.67 34.00
N ILE A 84 1.56 -7.75 33.01
CA ILE A 84 1.21 -7.65 31.59
C ILE A 84 0.15 -8.71 31.23
N GLY A 85 0.31 -9.95 31.69
CA GLY A 85 -0.71 -11.00 31.50
C GLY A 85 -2.05 -10.69 32.18
N VAL A 86 -2.05 -10.06 33.36
CA VAL A 86 -3.28 -9.58 34.03
C VAL A 86 -3.93 -8.44 33.27
N TYR A 87 -3.16 -7.48 32.75
CA TYR A 87 -3.69 -6.38 31.94
C TYR A 87 -4.31 -6.87 30.63
N LEU A 88 -3.73 -7.89 29.98
CA LEU A 88 -4.34 -8.54 28.82
C LEU A 88 -5.67 -9.24 29.17
N LEU A 89 -5.78 -9.90 30.32
CA LEU A 89 -7.05 -10.47 30.78
C LEU A 89 -8.11 -9.40 31.06
N ILE A 90 -7.74 -8.31 31.73
CA ILE A 90 -8.65 -7.18 31.98
C ILE A 90 -9.10 -6.57 30.65
N PHE A 91 -8.18 -6.32 29.73
CA PHE A 91 -8.49 -5.78 28.40
C PHE A 91 -9.42 -6.70 27.60
N ALA A 92 -9.20 -8.02 27.61
CA ALA A 92 -10.09 -8.95 26.90
C ALA A 92 -11.50 -9.03 27.52
N ILE A 93 -11.61 -8.98 28.86
CA ILE A 93 -12.92 -8.91 29.56
C ILE A 93 -13.65 -7.62 29.17
N VAL A 94 -12.94 -6.50 29.21
CA VAL A 94 -13.44 -5.15 28.87
C VAL A 94 -13.85 -5.06 27.39
N LEU A 95 -13.08 -5.68 26.48
CA LEU A 95 -13.39 -5.84 25.06
C LEU A 95 -14.67 -6.65 24.86
N LEU A 96 -14.77 -7.86 25.45
CA LEU A 96 -15.97 -8.72 25.39
C LEU A 96 -17.22 -8.01 25.94
N SER A 97 -17.08 -7.26 27.03
CA SER A 97 -18.15 -6.44 27.61
C SER A 97 -18.62 -5.33 26.66
N HIS A 98 -17.75 -4.86 25.77
CA HIS A 98 -18.07 -3.84 24.78
C HIS A 98 -18.67 -4.42 23.48
N ILE A 99 -18.26 -5.63 23.05
CA ILE A 99 -18.95 -6.36 21.97
C ILE A 99 -20.44 -6.51 22.33
N ARG A 100 -20.73 -6.99 23.54
CA ARG A 100 -22.10 -7.19 24.03
C ARG A 100 -22.92 -5.90 24.04
N LEU A 101 -22.29 -4.77 24.38
CA LEU A 101 -22.95 -3.46 24.35
C LEU A 101 -23.35 -3.09 22.91
N PHE A 102 -22.43 -3.25 21.96
CA PHE A 102 -22.68 -2.99 20.54
C PHE A 102 -23.76 -3.91 19.94
N ASP A 103 -23.76 -5.20 20.29
CA ASP A 103 -24.78 -6.16 19.86
C ASP A 103 -26.20 -5.78 20.32
N LEU A 104 -26.32 -5.16 21.51
CA LEU A 104 -27.61 -4.66 22.04
C LEU A 104 -28.09 -3.43 21.25
N PHE A 105 -27.24 -2.43 21.03
CA PHE A 105 -27.61 -1.24 20.24
C PHE A 105 -27.94 -1.58 18.79
N SER A 106 -27.19 -2.50 18.17
CA SER A 106 -27.46 -2.96 16.79
C SER A 106 -28.79 -3.70 16.64
N GLN A 107 -29.43 -4.14 17.73
CA GLN A 107 -30.77 -4.75 17.72
C GLN A 107 -31.89 -3.74 18.02
N GLN A 108 -31.58 -2.61 18.65
CA GLN A 108 -32.57 -1.61 19.08
C GLN A 108 -32.70 -0.44 18.11
N GLY A 109 -31.73 -0.21 17.22
CA GLY A 109 -31.82 0.80 16.15
C GLY A 109 -31.63 2.25 16.59
N GLU A 110 -31.59 2.50 17.89
CA GLU A 110 -31.18 3.77 18.48
C GLU A 110 -29.67 3.97 18.33
N PHE A 111 -29.23 4.50 17.18
CA PHE A 111 -28.23 5.59 17.04
C PHE A 111 -27.99 5.87 15.53
N VAL A 112 -27.79 7.14 15.18
CA VAL A 112 -27.69 7.61 13.78
C VAL A 112 -26.28 7.42 13.19
N ASP A 113 -25.26 7.25 14.03
CA ASP A 113 -23.85 7.24 13.65
C ASP A 113 -23.21 5.84 13.86
N ARG A 114 -22.33 5.43 12.93
CA ARG A 114 -21.62 4.14 12.95
C ARG A 114 -20.41 4.13 13.90
N SER A 115 -20.04 5.27 14.49
CA SER A 115 -18.85 5.41 15.34
C SER A 115 -19.08 4.91 16.77
N VAL A 116 -18.58 3.69 17.09
CA VAL A 116 -18.69 3.08 18.42
C VAL A 116 -18.09 3.96 19.53
N ILE A 117 -16.96 4.61 19.25
CA ILE A 117 -16.27 5.50 20.20
C ILE A 117 -17.15 6.72 20.53
N ARG A 118 -17.82 7.29 19.52
CA ARG A 118 -18.75 8.40 19.69
C ARG A 118 -19.99 7.97 20.48
N ASN A 119 -20.62 6.87 20.10
CA ASN A 119 -21.83 6.39 20.76
C ASN A 119 -21.54 6.06 22.25
N THR A 120 -20.36 5.52 22.57
CA THR A 120 -19.91 5.32 23.96
C THR A 120 -19.72 6.63 24.73
N TRP A 121 -19.15 7.66 24.09
CA TRP A 121 -18.96 8.97 24.68
C TRP A 121 -20.30 9.67 24.97
N GLU A 122 -21.25 9.60 24.02
CA GLU A 122 -22.60 10.15 24.18
C GLU A 122 -23.36 9.40 25.29
N LEU A 123 -23.30 8.06 25.34
CA LEU A 123 -23.87 7.25 26.43
C LEU A 123 -23.26 7.57 27.81
N TYR A 124 -21.94 7.80 27.89
CA TYR A 124 -21.29 8.18 29.15
C TYR A 124 -21.81 9.53 29.68
N TRP A 125 -22.00 10.51 28.79
CA TRP A 125 -22.60 11.80 29.16
C TRP A 125 -24.08 11.68 29.52
N LEU A 126 -24.84 10.85 28.81
CA LEU A 126 -26.26 10.62 29.08
C LEU A 126 -26.48 9.92 30.44
N GLN A 127 -25.56 9.02 30.83
CA GLN A 127 -25.52 8.43 32.18
C GLN A 127 -25.04 9.41 33.27
N LEU A 128 -24.30 10.47 32.92
CA LEU A 128 -23.94 11.56 33.85
C LEU A 128 -25.10 12.55 34.07
N THR A 129 -25.92 12.81 33.05
CA THR A 129 -27.15 13.61 33.17
C THR A 129 -28.32 12.82 33.76
N GLY A 130 -28.24 11.48 33.74
CA GLY A 130 -29.18 10.57 34.40
C GLY A 130 -30.36 10.12 33.54
N ASP A 131 -30.26 10.27 32.21
CA ASP A 131 -31.41 10.23 31.29
C ASP A 131 -31.35 9.01 30.34
N THR A 132 -31.22 7.81 30.92
CA THR A 132 -31.02 6.54 30.17
C THR A 132 -31.82 5.38 30.73
N ALA A 133 -32.51 4.63 29.85
CA ALA A 133 -32.99 3.29 30.17
C ALA A 133 -31.86 2.23 30.22
N ILE A 134 -30.75 2.47 29.51
CA ILE A 134 -29.60 1.56 29.40
C ILE A 134 -28.50 1.98 30.39
N THR A 135 -28.37 1.22 31.47
CA THR A 135 -27.44 1.49 32.59
C THR A 135 -26.05 0.86 32.44
N ASP A 136 -25.87 0.03 31.41
CA ASP A 136 -24.63 -0.68 31.04
C ASP A 136 -23.75 0.23 30.15
N LEU A 137 -22.50 0.46 30.54
CA LEU A 137 -21.50 1.16 29.72
C LEU A 137 -20.47 0.20 29.09
N GLY A 138 -20.73 -1.11 29.15
CA GLY A 138 -19.88 -2.17 28.61
C GLY A 138 -18.46 -2.09 29.16
N GLY A 139 -17.49 -1.99 28.25
CA GLY A 139 -16.08 -1.79 28.59
C GLY A 139 -15.63 -0.32 28.73
N GLY A 140 -16.53 0.67 28.70
CA GLY A 140 -16.16 2.09 28.70
C GLY A 140 -15.28 2.46 27.49
N MET A 141 -14.52 3.55 27.59
CA MET A 141 -13.72 4.06 26.47
C MET A 141 -12.54 3.14 26.09
N ILE A 142 -11.94 2.41 27.02
CA ILE A 142 -10.89 1.43 26.69
C ILE A 142 -11.49 0.24 25.92
N GLY A 143 -12.70 -0.19 26.30
CA GLY A 143 -13.48 -1.17 25.53
C GLY A 143 -13.88 -0.64 24.15
N ALA A 144 -14.33 0.61 24.04
CA ALA A 144 -14.78 1.21 22.79
C ALA A 144 -13.65 1.37 21.77
N VAL A 145 -12.48 1.90 22.20
CA VAL A 145 -11.30 2.03 21.34
C VAL A 145 -10.76 0.64 20.96
N GLY A 146 -10.68 -0.28 21.93
CA GLY A 146 -10.27 -1.66 21.66
C GLY A 146 -11.16 -2.36 20.64
N PHE A 147 -12.49 -2.23 20.80
CA PHE A 147 -13.48 -2.82 19.91
C PHE A 147 -13.47 -2.16 18.54
N ALA A 148 -13.40 -0.83 18.44
CA ALA A 148 -13.33 -0.14 17.17
C ALA A 148 -12.13 -0.62 16.32
N ILE A 149 -10.96 -0.76 16.95
CA ILE A 149 -9.75 -1.26 16.29
C ILE A 149 -9.91 -2.74 15.88
N SER A 150 -10.35 -3.62 16.79
CA SER A 150 -10.46 -5.05 16.47
C SER A 150 -11.62 -5.37 15.51
N HIS A 151 -12.72 -4.61 15.57
CA HIS A 151 -13.85 -4.73 14.66
C HIS A 151 -13.48 -4.23 13.25
N PHE A 152 -12.70 -3.16 13.14
CA PHE A 152 -12.15 -2.73 11.85
C PHE A 152 -11.24 -3.80 11.23
N LEU A 153 -10.41 -4.47 12.05
CA LEU A 153 -9.48 -5.50 11.57
C LEU A 153 -10.12 -6.88 11.30
N PHE A 154 -11.16 -7.27 12.04
CA PHE A 154 -11.65 -8.65 12.10
C PHE A 154 -13.19 -8.80 12.09
N ALA A 155 -13.96 -7.71 12.01
CA ALA A 155 -15.40 -7.64 12.29
C ALA A 155 -15.78 -8.16 13.70
N ALA A 156 -17.07 -8.15 14.04
CA ALA A 156 -17.57 -8.58 15.35
C ALA A 156 -17.19 -10.04 15.67
N SER A 157 -17.45 -10.97 14.75
CA SER A 157 -17.15 -12.40 14.93
C SER A 157 -15.66 -12.68 15.12
N GLY A 158 -14.78 -12.00 14.37
CA GLY A 158 -13.34 -12.15 14.51
C GLY A 158 -12.79 -11.45 15.77
N THR A 159 -13.43 -10.38 16.24
CA THR A 159 -13.11 -9.74 17.53
C THR A 159 -13.31 -10.71 18.71
N ILE A 160 -14.34 -11.57 18.65
CA ILE A 160 -14.52 -12.63 19.66
C ILE A 160 -13.32 -13.61 19.65
N VAL A 161 -12.89 -14.07 18.48
CA VAL A 161 -11.72 -14.98 18.35
C VAL A 161 -10.43 -14.29 18.83
N PHE A 162 -10.24 -13.01 18.50
CA PHE A 162 -9.12 -12.19 18.95
C PHE A 162 -9.10 -12.06 20.50
N SER A 163 -10.26 -11.85 21.14
CA SER A 163 -10.37 -11.80 22.60
C SER A 163 -9.94 -13.12 23.27
N LEU A 164 -10.29 -14.27 22.68
CA LEU A 164 -9.86 -15.60 23.16
C LEU A 164 -8.35 -15.78 23.04
N PHE A 165 -7.74 -15.29 21.95
CA PHE A 165 -6.28 -15.30 21.79
C PHE A 165 -5.56 -14.41 22.83
N ILE A 166 -6.12 -13.24 23.13
CA ILE A 166 -5.61 -12.37 24.21
C ILE A 166 -5.72 -13.07 25.58
N ILE A 167 -6.85 -13.75 25.85
CA ILE A 167 -7.05 -14.51 27.10
C ILE A 167 -6.02 -15.62 27.25
N LEU A 168 -5.81 -16.42 26.20
CA LEU A 168 -4.79 -17.48 26.18
C LEU A 168 -3.38 -16.90 26.42
N THR A 169 -3.05 -15.80 25.75
CA THR A 169 -1.77 -15.09 25.94
C THR A 169 -1.60 -14.56 27.37
N GLY A 170 -2.64 -13.98 27.97
CA GLY A 170 -2.63 -13.55 29.37
C GLY A 170 -2.35 -14.69 30.34
N ILE A 171 -2.98 -15.84 30.15
CA ILE A 171 -2.76 -17.05 30.96
C ILE A 171 -1.32 -17.58 30.82
N ILE A 172 -0.75 -17.60 29.61
CA ILE A 172 0.66 -17.99 29.36
C ILE A 172 1.63 -17.04 30.07
N LEU A 173 1.36 -15.73 30.05
CA LEU A 173 2.21 -14.74 30.69
C LEU A 173 2.14 -14.82 32.23
N ILE A 174 0.95 -15.06 32.81
CA ILE A 174 0.76 -15.25 34.27
C ILE A 174 1.38 -16.56 34.76
N THR A 175 1.05 -17.68 34.12
CA THR A 175 1.43 -19.02 34.59
C THR A 175 2.89 -19.38 34.35
N GLY A 176 3.54 -18.72 33.38
CA GLY A 176 4.90 -19.02 32.95
C GLY A 176 5.00 -20.13 31.89
N LYS A 177 3.95 -20.96 31.75
CA LYS A 177 3.94 -22.23 31.04
C LYS A 177 3.62 -22.11 29.54
N SER A 178 4.04 -23.09 28.74
CA SER A 178 3.67 -23.18 27.33
C SER A 178 2.20 -23.61 27.13
N ILE A 179 1.67 -23.42 25.92
CA ILE A 179 0.32 -23.93 25.55
C ILE A 179 0.26 -25.45 25.74
N THR A 180 1.31 -26.18 25.35
CA THR A 180 1.41 -27.63 25.50
C THR A 180 1.46 -28.10 26.96
N ASP A 181 2.13 -27.35 27.85
CA ASP A 181 2.10 -27.65 29.29
C ASP A 181 0.72 -27.36 29.89
N LEU A 182 0.05 -26.31 29.42
CA LEU A 182 -1.30 -25.93 29.83
C LEU A 182 -2.32 -26.96 29.38
N THR A 183 -2.27 -27.43 28.13
CA THR A 183 -3.16 -28.48 27.63
C THR A 183 -2.85 -29.83 28.28
N LEU A 184 -1.60 -30.23 28.51
CA LEU A 184 -1.29 -31.42 29.33
C LEU A 184 -1.82 -31.26 30.76
N SER A 185 -1.66 -30.09 31.39
CA SER A 185 -2.17 -29.83 32.74
C SER A 185 -3.71 -29.86 32.79
N PHE A 186 -4.39 -29.42 31.73
CA PHE A 186 -5.84 -29.49 31.61
C PHE A 186 -6.31 -30.92 31.34
N ILE A 187 -5.70 -31.61 30.37
CA ILE A 187 -6.04 -33.00 29.99
C ILE A 187 -5.73 -33.97 31.12
N THR A 188 -4.72 -33.75 31.95
CA THR A 188 -4.49 -34.59 33.15
C THR A 188 -5.45 -34.25 34.30
N ARG A 189 -5.84 -32.98 34.50
CA ARG A 189 -6.81 -32.61 35.55
C ARG A 189 -8.24 -32.96 35.19
N PHE A 190 -8.75 -32.53 34.03
CA PHE A 190 -10.03 -32.99 33.50
C PHE A 190 -10.00 -34.48 33.18
N GLY A 191 -8.87 -35.04 32.77
CA GLY A 191 -8.67 -36.49 32.68
C GLY A 191 -8.92 -37.17 34.02
N SER A 192 -8.33 -36.68 35.12
CA SER A 192 -8.56 -37.24 36.46
C SER A 192 -10.01 -37.07 36.96
N ALA A 193 -10.70 -35.99 36.58
CA ALA A 193 -12.11 -35.80 36.89
C ALA A 193 -12.99 -36.74 36.04
N PHE A 194 -12.69 -36.85 34.75
CA PHE A 194 -13.42 -37.69 33.81
C PHE A 194 -13.12 -39.17 34.02
N THR A 195 -11.94 -39.58 34.51
CA THR A 195 -11.71 -40.93 35.02
C THR A 195 -12.39 -41.13 36.37
N THR A 196 -12.45 -40.15 37.28
CA THR A 196 -13.23 -40.31 38.53
C THR A 196 -14.73 -40.54 38.25
N VAL A 197 -15.28 -39.97 37.17
CA VAL A 197 -16.66 -40.23 36.71
C VAL A 197 -16.75 -41.51 35.86
N ASN A 198 -15.89 -41.69 34.87
CA ASN A 198 -15.87 -42.84 33.96
C ASN A 198 -15.42 -44.13 34.64
N ASP A 199 -14.66 -44.09 35.73
CA ASP A 199 -14.30 -45.27 36.53
C ASP A 199 -15.37 -45.58 37.57
N LYS A 200 -16.20 -44.61 38.00
CA LYS A 200 -17.47 -44.90 38.71
C LYS A 200 -18.51 -45.51 37.76
N ILE A 201 -18.65 -44.96 36.55
CA ILE A 201 -19.52 -45.51 35.50
C ILE A 201 -19.01 -46.87 35.02
N LYS A 202 -17.69 -47.06 34.83
CA LYS A 202 -17.10 -48.38 34.59
C LYS A 202 -17.27 -49.30 35.78
N GLN A 203 -17.10 -48.89 37.04
CA GLN A 203 -17.31 -49.83 38.16
C GLN A 203 -18.78 -50.24 38.25
N TYR A 204 -19.73 -49.36 37.94
CA TYR A 204 -21.14 -49.72 37.79
C TYR A 204 -21.36 -50.69 36.61
N LEU A 205 -20.87 -50.35 35.42
CA LEU A 205 -20.96 -51.19 34.22
C LEU A 205 -20.18 -52.50 34.33
N LEU A 206 -19.06 -52.54 35.05
CA LEU A 206 -18.26 -53.73 35.34
C LEU A 206 -18.97 -54.58 36.37
N ASN A 207 -19.55 -54.03 37.45
CA ASN A 207 -20.39 -54.82 38.36
C ASN A 207 -21.60 -55.45 37.65
N VAL A 208 -22.12 -54.81 36.59
CA VAL A 208 -23.09 -55.42 35.67
C VAL A 208 -22.42 -56.48 34.78
N LYS A 209 -21.27 -56.16 34.15
CA LYS A 209 -20.59 -57.03 33.17
C LYS A 209 -19.98 -58.29 33.80
N GLN A 210 -19.45 -58.22 35.04
CA GLN A 210 -18.94 -59.35 35.83
C GLN A 210 -20.04 -60.41 36.01
N LYS A 211 -21.29 -59.99 36.28
CA LYS A 211 -22.45 -60.90 36.38
C LYS A 211 -22.78 -61.63 35.07
N PHE A 212 -22.33 -61.13 33.91
CA PHE A 212 -22.46 -61.81 32.62
C PHE A 212 -21.19 -62.59 32.24
N VAL A 213 -20.00 -62.06 32.51
CA VAL A 213 -18.69 -62.65 32.17
C VAL A 213 -18.41 -63.91 32.99
N ASN A 214 -18.68 -63.89 34.31
CA ASN A 214 -18.57 -65.08 35.16
C ASN A 214 -19.45 -66.25 34.69
N LYS A 215 -20.46 -65.99 33.84
CA LYS A 215 -21.37 -66.99 33.26
C LYS A 215 -20.95 -67.49 31.86
N TRP A 216 -19.81 -67.00 31.35
CA TRP A 216 -19.23 -67.39 30.06
C TRP A 216 -17.83 -68.00 30.20
N GLU A 217 -17.03 -67.56 31.18
CA GLU A 217 -15.62 -68.00 31.32
C GLU A 217 -15.48 -69.43 31.86
N GLU A 218 -16.45 -69.94 32.64
CA GLU A 218 -16.55 -71.36 33.02
C GLU A 218 -16.59 -72.32 31.82
N LYS A 219 -16.93 -71.84 30.61
CA LYS A 219 -17.11 -72.66 29.40
C LYS A 219 -15.96 -72.62 28.39
N LYS A 220 -14.79 -72.05 28.74
CA LYS A 220 -13.67 -71.91 27.79
C LYS A 220 -12.28 -72.32 28.28
N GLN A 221 -12.11 -72.75 29.54
CA GLN A 221 -10.81 -73.17 30.08
C GLN A 221 -10.50 -74.68 29.96
N GLU A 222 -11.10 -75.39 29.00
CA GLU A 222 -10.92 -76.85 28.86
C GLU A 222 -10.01 -77.30 27.70
N GLN A 223 -9.46 -76.38 26.89
CA GLN A 223 -8.56 -76.75 25.78
C GLN A 223 -7.23 -75.98 25.70
N LYS A 224 -6.18 -76.73 26.04
CA LYS A 224 -4.85 -76.79 25.39
C LYS A 224 -3.81 -75.69 25.71
N GLN A 225 -3.01 -76.07 26.70
CA GLN A 225 -1.59 -75.79 26.92
C GLN A 225 -0.68 -75.88 25.66
N ASN A 226 0.55 -75.36 25.80
CA ASN A 226 1.78 -75.67 25.03
C ASN A 226 1.88 -75.08 23.59
N THR A 227 3.03 -74.58 23.07
CA THR A 227 4.43 -74.52 23.60
C THR A 227 5.28 -73.39 22.93
N THR A 228 6.39 -72.99 23.56
CA THR A 228 7.50 -72.09 23.08
C THR A 228 8.78 -72.91 22.77
N PRO A 229 10.00 -72.35 22.45
CA PRO A 229 10.46 -71.01 21.98
C PRO A 229 11.12 -71.10 20.55
N THR A 230 12.28 -70.58 20.06
CA THR A 230 13.49 -69.80 20.52
C THR A 230 14.35 -69.28 19.31
N VAL A 231 15.43 -68.48 19.57
CA VAL A 231 16.75 -68.40 18.83
C VAL A 231 16.89 -67.63 17.47
N VAL A 232 18.05 -67.09 17.00
CA VAL A 232 19.13 -66.24 17.63
C VAL A 232 20.16 -65.60 16.61
N VAL A 233 20.42 -64.28 16.70
CA VAL A 233 21.71 -63.50 16.60
C VAL A 233 22.67 -63.43 15.34
N ASN A 234 23.18 -62.19 15.08
CA ASN A 234 24.49 -61.71 14.51
C ASN A 234 24.79 -61.38 13.01
N GLY A 235 25.62 -60.31 12.85
CA GLY A 235 26.63 -60.07 11.78
C GLY A 235 26.21 -59.22 10.55
N GLU A 236 27.07 -58.43 9.88
CA GLU A 236 28.34 -57.77 10.26
C GLU A 236 28.63 -56.57 9.31
N SER A 237 29.88 -56.06 9.17
CA SER A 237 30.20 -54.74 8.57
C SER A 237 30.98 -54.78 7.24
N GLY A 238 31.03 -53.65 6.51
CA GLY A 238 31.83 -53.49 5.28
C GLY A 238 32.19 -52.02 4.96
N LYS A 239 33.31 -51.80 4.25
CA LYS A 239 33.87 -50.48 3.86
C LYS A 239 34.18 -50.41 2.35
N SER A 240 33.95 -49.24 1.76
CA SER A 240 34.53 -48.75 0.50
C SER A 240 34.14 -47.27 0.31
N SER A 241 34.77 -46.45 -0.54
CA SER A 241 36.19 -46.33 -0.93
C SER A 241 36.31 -45.01 -1.72
N ASP A 242 37.27 -44.15 -1.41
CA ASP A 242 37.44 -42.87 -2.13
C ASP A 242 37.76 -43.07 -3.61
N ASN A 243 37.27 -42.16 -4.46
CA ASN A 243 37.77 -42.03 -5.83
C ASN A 243 37.67 -40.57 -6.29
N ASP A 244 38.76 -40.06 -6.88
CA ASP A 244 38.87 -38.68 -7.37
C ASP A 244 38.00 -38.48 -8.62
N SER A 245 37.23 -37.40 -8.66
CA SER A 245 36.46 -37.01 -9.83
C SER A 245 36.43 -35.49 -9.96
N ARG A 246 37.10 -34.99 -11.00
CA ARG A 246 37.13 -33.57 -11.34
C ARG A 246 35.73 -33.12 -11.73
N GLU A 247 35.18 -32.20 -10.97
CA GLU A 247 33.84 -31.68 -11.24
C GLU A 247 33.85 -30.80 -12.51
N PRO A 248 32.83 -30.90 -13.37
CA PRO A 248 32.74 -30.04 -14.55
C PRO A 248 32.51 -28.60 -14.11
N GLU A 249 33.30 -27.66 -14.63
CA GLU A 249 33.12 -26.24 -14.31
C GLU A 249 31.76 -25.73 -14.81
N PRO A 250 31.08 -24.85 -14.04
CA PRO A 250 29.72 -24.43 -14.36
C PRO A 250 29.67 -23.65 -15.67
N ILE A 251 28.66 -23.95 -16.49
CA ILE A 251 28.48 -23.30 -17.80
C ILE A 251 28.10 -21.83 -17.57
N ILE A 252 28.96 -20.92 -18.04
CA ILE A 252 28.76 -19.47 -17.97
C ILE A 252 28.01 -19.00 -19.23
N TYR A 253 26.87 -18.34 -19.02
CA TYR A 253 26.15 -17.60 -20.05
C TYR A 253 26.37 -16.10 -19.80
N ASP A 254 26.64 -15.33 -20.85
CA ASP A 254 27.04 -13.92 -20.81
C ASP A 254 26.09 -13.10 -21.69
N PHE A 255 25.51 -12.02 -21.15
CA PHE A 255 24.57 -11.18 -21.90
C PHE A 255 25.19 -10.52 -23.14
N THR A 256 26.50 -10.23 -23.13
CA THR A 256 27.19 -9.53 -24.22
C THR A 256 27.26 -10.36 -25.50
N SER A 257 27.17 -11.70 -25.43
CA SER A 257 27.22 -12.54 -26.64
C SER A 257 25.93 -12.53 -27.46
N LYS A 258 24.85 -11.92 -26.96
CA LYS A 258 23.59 -11.72 -27.71
C LYS A 258 23.55 -10.41 -28.51
N SER A 259 24.48 -9.48 -28.30
CA SER A 259 24.46 -8.15 -28.92
C SER A 259 25.23 -8.04 -30.25
N SER A 260 25.65 -9.17 -30.82
CA SER A 260 26.36 -9.25 -32.09
C SER A 260 25.65 -10.21 -33.05
N TYR A 261 24.66 -9.71 -33.77
CA TYR A 261 24.15 -10.34 -34.99
C TYR A 261 24.77 -9.63 -36.19
N GLU A 262 25.60 -10.35 -36.94
CA GLU A 262 26.07 -9.89 -38.25
C GLU A 262 24.91 -9.95 -39.25
N SER A 263 24.78 -8.90 -40.05
CA SER A 263 23.83 -8.86 -41.16
C SER A 263 24.36 -9.68 -42.32
N ASP A 264 23.60 -10.68 -42.77
CA ASP A 264 23.84 -11.30 -44.08
C ASP A 264 22.52 -11.57 -44.80
N THR A 265 22.53 -11.43 -46.13
CA THR A 265 21.31 -11.23 -46.94
C THR A 265 20.73 -12.51 -47.53
N ALA A 266 19.40 -12.58 -47.63
CA ALA A 266 18.71 -13.48 -48.54
C ALA A 266 17.47 -12.79 -49.14
N GLU A 267 17.49 -12.55 -50.44
CA GLU A 267 16.32 -12.10 -51.20
C GLU A 267 15.31 -13.24 -51.40
N ASN A 268 14.03 -12.90 -51.63
CA ASN A 268 13.21 -13.51 -52.68
C ASN A 268 11.93 -12.70 -52.91
N VAL A 269 11.44 -12.69 -54.15
CA VAL A 269 10.24 -11.97 -54.61
C VAL A 269 9.44 -12.89 -55.55
N PRO A 270 8.26 -12.49 -56.05
CA PRO A 270 6.95 -12.93 -55.55
C PRO A 270 6.34 -14.09 -56.38
N THR A 271 5.14 -14.52 -55.98
CA THR A 271 4.18 -15.17 -56.89
C THR A 271 2.81 -14.52 -56.76
N GLU A 272 2.32 -14.01 -57.87
CA GLU A 272 0.94 -13.55 -58.05
C GLU A 272 -0.04 -14.74 -58.13
N ASN A 273 -1.34 -14.47 -57.96
CA ASN A 273 -2.42 -15.13 -58.71
C ASN A 273 -3.70 -14.28 -58.60
N GLU A 274 -4.28 -13.93 -59.73
CA GLU A 274 -5.56 -13.21 -59.80
C GLU A 274 -6.75 -14.17 -59.61
N THR A 275 -7.88 -13.69 -59.09
CA THR A 275 -9.21 -14.05 -59.63
C THR A 275 -10.33 -13.13 -59.13
N THR A 276 -11.12 -12.62 -60.08
CA THR A 276 -12.44 -11.97 -59.92
C THR A 276 -13.40 -12.66 -60.95
N PRO A 277 -14.70 -12.30 -61.18
CA PRO A 277 -15.45 -11.13 -60.72
C PRO A 277 -16.97 -11.31 -60.37
N GLY A 278 -17.60 -10.21 -59.94
CA GLY A 278 -19.06 -9.97 -59.91
C GLY A 278 -19.80 -10.54 -58.69
N GLY A 279 -20.89 -9.96 -58.20
CA GLY A 279 -21.63 -8.70 -58.45
C GLY A 279 -22.78 -8.64 -57.39
N GLY A 280 -23.29 -7.52 -56.89
CA GLY A 280 -23.63 -6.27 -57.55
C GLY A 280 -25.16 -6.06 -57.47
N VAL A 281 -25.67 -5.60 -56.32
CA VAL A 281 -27.07 -5.15 -56.08
C VAL A 281 -27.04 -3.99 -55.08
N GLU A 282 -27.86 -2.97 -55.31
CA GLU A 282 -28.05 -1.79 -54.44
C GLU A 282 -29.28 -2.00 -53.54
N ASP A 283 -29.31 -1.35 -52.36
CA ASP A 283 -30.58 -0.97 -51.73
C ASP A 283 -30.36 0.25 -50.81
N THR A 284 -31.24 1.25 -50.91
CA THR A 284 -31.10 2.55 -50.24
C THR A 284 -32.17 2.75 -49.17
N VAL A 285 -31.79 3.25 -47.99
CA VAL A 285 -32.74 3.79 -47.00
C VAL A 285 -32.22 5.14 -46.48
N GLU A 286 -33.13 6.10 -46.33
CA GLU A 286 -32.83 7.50 -46.06
C GLU A 286 -32.47 7.80 -44.59
N MET A 287 -31.91 8.99 -44.36
CA MET A 287 -31.31 9.44 -43.10
C MET A 287 -32.17 10.51 -42.42
N ASP A 288 -32.75 10.18 -41.27
CA ASP A 288 -33.52 11.13 -40.45
C ASP A 288 -32.60 11.99 -39.56
N ALA A 289 -32.88 13.29 -39.46
CA ALA A 289 -31.97 14.27 -38.86
C ALA A 289 -32.24 14.55 -37.37
N VAL A 290 -31.17 14.69 -36.57
CA VAL A 290 -31.20 15.07 -35.14
C VAL A 290 -30.29 16.30 -34.91
N PRO A 291 -30.75 17.34 -34.17
CA PRO A 291 -30.14 18.68 -34.27
C PRO A 291 -28.99 18.98 -33.30
N THR A 292 -28.11 19.88 -33.77
CA THR A 292 -27.25 20.82 -33.00
C THR A 292 -26.35 20.25 -31.89
N ARG A 293 -25.09 19.93 -32.25
CA ARG A 293 -23.99 19.67 -31.29
C ARG A 293 -23.70 20.90 -30.41
N LYS A 294 -23.35 20.68 -29.13
CA LYS A 294 -22.49 21.59 -28.36
C LYS A 294 -21.05 21.53 -28.88
N ALA A 295 -20.26 22.59 -28.69
CA ALA A 295 -18.86 22.63 -29.13
C ALA A 295 -17.99 21.55 -28.45
N PRO A 296 -16.93 21.04 -29.12
CA PRO A 296 -16.08 19.99 -28.57
C PRO A 296 -15.02 20.55 -27.61
N LEU A 297 -14.88 19.94 -26.42
CA LEU A 297 -13.85 20.31 -25.41
C LEU A 297 -12.40 19.98 -25.81
N ILE A 298 -12.18 19.49 -27.03
CA ILE A 298 -10.86 19.33 -27.63
C ILE A 298 -10.90 20.00 -29.00
N VAL A 299 -10.12 21.07 -29.14
CA VAL A 299 -9.85 21.73 -30.41
C VAL A 299 -9.06 20.78 -31.31
N VAL A 300 -9.42 20.75 -32.59
CA VAL A 300 -8.81 19.89 -33.61
C VAL A 300 -7.40 20.37 -33.90
N GLU A 301 -6.38 19.55 -33.60
CA GLU A 301 -5.07 19.70 -34.23
C GLU A 301 -5.16 19.20 -35.69
N GLU A 302 -4.65 19.98 -36.63
CA GLU A 302 -4.45 19.49 -38.00
C GLU A 302 -3.43 18.34 -38.00
N THR A 303 -3.76 17.25 -38.69
CA THR A 303 -2.89 16.07 -38.76
C THR A 303 -1.64 16.41 -39.58
N ASN A 304 -0.56 16.76 -38.89
CA ASN A 304 0.75 16.99 -39.50
C ASN A 304 1.32 15.67 -40.08
N GLU A 305 0.93 15.34 -41.31
CA GLU A 305 1.39 14.14 -42.02
C GLU A 305 2.91 14.14 -42.19
N ASN A 306 3.50 15.34 -42.41
CA ASN A 306 4.94 15.56 -42.57
C ASN A 306 5.77 15.40 -41.29
N TYR A 307 5.16 15.20 -40.12
CA TYR A 307 5.91 15.00 -38.87
C TYR A 307 6.74 13.69 -38.91
N ILE A 308 8.04 13.78 -38.70
CA ILE A 308 9.02 12.69 -38.71
C ILE A 308 9.35 12.28 -37.27
N ILE A 309 9.26 10.98 -36.99
CA ILE A 309 9.55 10.41 -35.67
C ILE A 309 11.09 10.41 -35.45
N PRO A 310 11.60 10.80 -34.26
CA PRO A 310 13.05 10.84 -34.00
C PRO A 310 13.70 9.46 -34.10
N THR A 311 14.85 9.38 -34.77
CA THR A 311 15.57 8.12 -35.03
C THR A 311 16.46 7.69 -33.86
N LEU A 312 16.72 6.38 -33.72
CA LEU A 312 17.62 5.83 -32.69
C LEU A 312 19.07 6.34 -32.80
N GLU A 313 19.44 7.00 -33.91
CA GLU A 313 20.74 7.65 -34.08
C GLU A 313 20.97 8.81 -33.10
N LEU A 314 19.90 9.47 -32.63
CA LEU A 314 19.95 10.51 -31.59
C LEU A 314 20.34 9.99 -30.20
N LEU A 315 20.31 8.67 -29.99
CA LEU A 315 20.70 8.02 -28.73
C LEU A 315 22.13 7.48 -28.81
N HIS A 316 22.80 7.44 -27.66
CA HIS A 316 24.16 6.91 -27.54
C HIS A 316 24.18 5.39 -27.75
N SER A 317 25.15 4.92 -28.55
CA SER A 317 25.41 3.50 -28.75
C SER A 317 26.14 2.87 -27.55
N PRO A 318 25.88 1.59 -27.22
CA PRO A 318 26.45 0.95 -26.04
C PRO A 318 27.97 0.82 -26.10
N LYS A 319 28.62 1.09 -24.97
CA LYS A 319 30.08 0.97 -24.82
C LYS A 319 30.44 -0.50 -24.60
N LYS A 320 31.38 -1.03 -25.39
CA LYS A 320 31.89 -2.41 -25.25
C LYS A 320 32.70 -2.55 -23.96
N ASN A 321 32.09 -3.09 -22.91
CA ASN A 321 32.75 -3.31 -21.62
C ASN A 321 33.65 -4.55 -21.65
N ASN A 322 34.89 -4.42 -21.17
CA ASN A 322 35.87 -5.51 -21.08
C ASN A 322 35.62 -6.42 -19.86
N GLN A 323 34.47 -7.12 -19.80
CA GLN A 323 34.08 -8.02 -18.70
C GLN A 323 34.93 -9.31 -18.57
N PHE A 324 36.13 -9.33 -19.16
CA PHE A 324 37.11 -10.41 -19.03
C PHE A 324 37.52 -10.67 -17.57
N GLN A 325 37.57 -9.64 -16.73
CA GLN A 325 37.91 -9.78 -15.31
C GLN A 325 36.77 -10.46 -14.51
N GLU A 326 35.51 -10.03 -14.70
CA GLU A 326 34.34 -10.61 -14.03
C GLU A 326 34.21 -12.11 -14.35
N ARG A 327 34.45 -12.52 -15.61
CA ARG A 327 34.49 -13.95 -16.01
C ARG A 327 35.48 -14.80 -15.20
N GLN A 328 36.62 -14.24 -14.76
CA GLN A 328 37.57 -14.96 -13.90
C GLN A 328 37.05 -15.07 -12.46
N HIS A 329 36.40 -14.03 -11.95
CA HIS A 329 35.83 -14.02 -10.60
C HIS A 329 34.64 -14.95 -10.44
N ILE A 330 33.84 -15.19 -11.49
CA ILE A 330 32.69 -16.10 -11.48
C ILE A 330 33.05 -17.52 -11.00
N SER A 331 34.10 -18.15 -11.57
CA SER A 331 34.51 -19.52 -11.18
C SER A 331 34.99 -19.58 -9.72
N GLY A 332 35.66 -18.53 -9.23
CA GLY A 332 36.06 -18.40 -7.84
C GLY A 332 34.87 -18.22 -6.88
N ASN A 333 33.89 -17.39 -7.24
CA ASN A 333 32.72 -17.13 -6.42
C ASN A 333 31.76 -18.33 -6.37
N ALA A 334 31.62 -19.10 -7.45
CA ALA A 334 30.89 -20.38 -7.43
C ALA A 334 31.49 -21.34 -6.38
N LYS A 335 32.81 -21.56 -6.43
CA LYS A 335 33.52 -22.46 -5.50
C LYS A 335 33.45 -21.98 -4.04
N LYS A 336 33.53 -20.65 -3.78
CA LYS A 336 33.29 -20.07 -2.45
C LYS A 336 31.87 -20.35 -1.94
N LEU A 337 30.85 -20.19 -2.80
CA LEU A 337 29.45 -20.36 -2.45
C LEU A 337 29.17 -21.81 -2.03
N GLU A 338 29.70 -22.78 -2.77
CA GLU A 338 29.61 -24.22 -2.44
C GLU A 338 30.30 -24.56 -1.12
N GLN A 339 31.55 -24.10 -0.92
CA GLN A 339 32.31 -24.30 0.31
C GLN A 339 31.62 -23.67 1.54
N THR A 340 31.03 -22.48 1.37
CA THR A 340 30.30 -21.79 2.44
C THR A 340 29.05 -22.58 2.81
N LEU A 341 28.23 -22.97 1.84
CA LEU A 341 27.06 -23.82 2.08
C LEU A 341 27.44 -25.12 2.79
N GLU A 342 28.51 -25.81 2.36
CA GLU A 342 28.95 -27.04 3.02
C GLU A 342 29.41 -26.81 4.46
N SER A 343 30.10 -25.69 4.77
CA SER A 343 30.49 -25.36 6.15
C SER A 343 29.31 -25.20 7.11
N PHE A 344 28.16 -24.72 6.62
CA PHE A 344 26.90 -24.67 7.38
C PHE A 344 26.12 -26.00 7.34
N GLY A 345 26.71 -27.07 6.80
CA GLY A 345 26.08 -28.37 6.65
C GLY A 345 24.94 -28.35 5.62
N VAL A 346 25.12 -27.66 4.49
CA VAL A 346 24.22 -27.64 3.35
C VAL A 346 24.97 -28.14 2.12
N LYS A 347 24.69 -29.38 1.70
CA LYS A 347 25.27 -29.91 0.45
C LYS A 347 24.43 -29.47 -0.74
N ALA A 348 25.03 -28.69 -1.63
CA ALA A 348 24.45 -28.17 -2.86
C ALA A 348 25.57 -27.94 -3.89
N LYS A 349 25.21 -27.80 -5.18
CA LYS A 349 26.16 -27.52 -6.28
C LYS A 349 25.70 -26.41 -7.19
N VAL A 350 26.64 -25.64 -7.74
CA VAL A 350 26.41 -24.61 -8.78
C VAL A 350 26.50 -25.28 -10.14
N ALA A 351 25.39 -25.42 -10.85
CA ALA A 351 25.37 -26.09 -12.17
C ALA A 351 25.56 -25.13 -13.36
N LYS A 352 25.08 -23.89 -13.21
CA LYS A 352 25.11 -22.85 -14.24
C LYS A 352 25.32 -21.49 -13.60
N VAL A 353 25.94 -20.58 -14.36
CA VAL A 353 26.03 -19.17 -13.99
C VAL A 353 25.57 -18.30 -15.15
N HIS A 354 24.70 -17.34 -14.85
CA HIS A 354 24.23 -16.33 -15.78
C HIS A 354 24.80 -14.98 -15.34
N LEU A 355 25.73 -14.43 -16.11
CA LEU A 355 26.24 -13.06 -15.95
C LEU A 355 25.21 -12.10 -16.57
N GLY A 356 24.53 -11.34 -15.72
CA GLY A 356 23.67 -10.23 -16.13
C GLY A 356 24.38 -8.88 -15.98
N PRO A 357 23.73 -7.76 -16.35
CA PRO A 357 24.36 -6.43 -16.34
C PRO A 357 24.82 -5.95 -14.96
N ALA A 358 23.98 -6.14 -13.93
CA ALA A 358 24.24 -5.65 -12.56
C ALA A 358 24.52 -6.77 -11.53
N VAL A 359 24.02 -7.98 -11.79
CA VAL A 359 24.15 -9.13 -10.91
C VAL A 359 24.46 -10.39 -11.71
N THR A 360 25.18 -11.31 -11.07
CA THR A 360 25.43 -12.66 -11.57
C THR A 360 24.54 -13.65 -10.81
N LYS A 361 23.77 -14.45 -11.53
CA LYS A 361 22.87 -15.47 -10.97
C LYS A 361 23.49 -16.86 -11.06
N TYR A 362 23.75 -17.44 -9.90
CA TYR A 362 24.26 -18.80 -9.72
C TYR A 362 23.07 -19.75 -9.54
N GLU A 363 22.93 -20.77 -10.41
CA GLU A 363 21.87 -21.78 -10.30
C GLU A 363 22.33 -22.92 -9.40
N VAL A 364 21.87 -22.88 -8.15
CA VAL A 364 22.26 -23.78 -7.07
C VAL A 364 21.25 -24.93 -6.94
N TYR A 365 21.74 -26.16 -7.07
CA TYR A 365 20.98 -27.39 -6.92
C TYR A 365 21.24 -27.99 -5.53
N PRO A 366 20.27 -27.94 -4.59
CA PRO A 366 20.41 -28.55 -3.27
C PRO A 366 20.26 -30.07 -3.32
N ASN A 367 21.04 -30.80 -2.50
CA ASN A 367 20.91 -32.25 -2.40
C ASN A 367 19.57 -32.69 -1.78
N ILE A 368 19.12 -33.90 -2.11
CA ILE A 368 17.89 -34.51 -1.61
C ILE A 368 17.86 -34.44 -0.06
N GLY A 369 16.77 -33.91 0.50
CA GLY A 369 16.58 -33.75 1.94
C GLY A 369 17.02 -32.39 2.51
N VAL A 370 17.76 -31.57 1.76
CA VAL A 370 18.07 -30.18 2.15
C VAL A 370 16.79 -29.34 2.10
N LYS A 371 16.45 -28.68 3.21
CA LYS A 371 15.32 -27.74 3.27
C LYS A 371 15.71 -26.41 2.63
N VAL A 372 14.91 -25.93 1.68
CA VAL A 372 15.08 -24.63 1.00
C VAL A 372 15.25 -23.47 1.99
N SER A 373 14.46 -23.45 3.08
CA SER A 373 14.56 -22.43 4.12
C SER A 373 15.92 -22.39 4.84
N LYS A 374 16.68 -23.48 4.85
CA LYS A 374 18.05 -23.48 5.41
C LYS A 374 19.01 -22.69 4.51
N ILE A 375 18.78 -22.64 3.20
CA ILE A 375 19.59 -21.81 2.27
C ILE A 375 19.14 -20.34 2.34
N VAL A 376 17.83 -20.09 2.35
CA VAL A 376 17.28 -18.72 2.44
C VAL A 376 17.73 -18.02 3.75
N ASN A 377 17.81 -18.76 4.86
CA ASN A 377 18.26 -18.23 6.14
C ASN A 377 19.78 -17.98 6.23
N LEU A 378 20.58 -18.41 5.25
CA LEU A 378 22.03 -18.17 5.19
C LEU A 378 22.39 -16.97 4.29
N ALA A 379 21.43 -16.15 3.89
CA ALA A 379 21.64 -15.03 2.97
C ALA A 379 22.76 -14.08 3.45
N ASP A 380 22.73 -13.69 4.72
CA ASP A 380 23.68 -12.74 5.31
C ASP A 380 25.09 -13.35 5.45
N ASP A 381 25.17 -14.64 5.84
CA ASP A 381 26.43 -15.39 5.93
C ASP A 381 27.08 -15.59 4.55
N LEU A 382 26.28 -15.87 3.52
CA LEU A 382 26.72 -16.01 2.14
C LEU A 382 27.17 -14.66 1.53
N ALA A 383 26.47 -13.56 1.84
CA ALA A 383 26.89 -12.22 1.45
C ALA A 383 28.26 -11.89 2.07
N LEU A 384 28.45 -12.16 3.36
CA LEU A 384 29.71 -11.98 4.07
C LEU A 384 30.86 -12.81 3.45
N ALA A 385 30.63 -14.10 3.19
CA ALA A 385 31.64 -14.99 2.61
C ALA A 385 32.04 -14.63 1.15
N LEU A 386 31.11 -14.04 0.40
CA LEU A 386 31.35 -13.55 -0.95
C LEU A 386 31.90 -12.11 -0.99
N ALA A 387 31.96 -11.42 0.17
CA ALA A 387 32.24 -9.99 0.30
C ALA A 387 31.26 -9.08 -0.48
N ALA A 388 30.02 -9.54 -0.64
CA ALA A 388 28.93 -8.79 -1.27
C ALA A 388 28.24 -7.86 -0.26
N LYS A 389 27.74 -6.71 -0.73
CA LYS A 389 26.94 -5.77 0.08
C LYS A 389 25.66 -6.44 0.61
N ASP A 390 25.01 -7.20 -0.25
CA ASP A 390 23.82 -8.03 0.03
C ASP A 390 23.67 -9.04 -1.13
N ILE A 391 22.86 -10.09 -0.95
CA ILE A 391 22.46 -11.05 -2.00
C ILE A 391 20.94 -11.26 -2.01
N ARG A 392 20.40 -11.65 -3.18
CA ARG A 392 18.99 -12.03 -3.36
C ARG A 392 18.90 -13.52 -3.68
N ILE A 393 18.07 -14.24 -2.93
CA ILE A 393 17.85 -15.69 -3.10
C ILE A 393 16.45 -15.91 -3.67
N GLU A 394 16.37 -16.28 -4.95
CA GLU A 394 15.14 -16.74 -5.58
C GLU A 394 14.95 -18.24 -5.35
N ALA A 395 13.95 -18.61 -4.56
CA ALA A 395 13.67 -20.01 -4.27
C ALA A 395 12.16 -20.35 -4.38
N PRO A 396 11.78 -21.42 -5.11
CA PRO A 396 12.52 -21.98 -6.25
C PRO A 396 12.53 -21.01 -7.44
N ILE A 397 13.46 -21.22 -8.38
CA ILE A 397 13.40 -20.61 -9.71
C ILE A 397 12.16 -21.17 -10.46
N PRO A 398 11.32 -20.33 -11.08
CA PRO A 398 10.18 -20.82 -11.88
C PRO A 398 10.60 -21.86 -12.93
N GLY A 399 9.89 -22.99 -12.96
CA GLY A 399 10.15 -24.08 -13.91
C GLY A 399 11.41 -24.92 -13.66
N LYS A 400 12.21 -24.66 -12.61
CA LYS A 400 13.44 -25.43 -12.29
C LYS A 400 13.46 -25.91 -10.84
N SER A 401 14.00 -27.11 -10.62
CA SER A 401 14.30 -27.66 -9.28
C SER A 401 15.60 -27.07 -8.68
N ALA A 402 15.76 -25.75 -8.78
CA ALA A 402 16.97 -25.01 -8.42
C ALA A 402 16.64 -23.74 -7.62
N ILE A 403 17.66 -23.23 -6.93
CA ILE A 403 17.64 -21.96 -6.19
C ILE A 403 18.56 -20.99 -6.92
N GLY A 404 18.07 -19.80 -7.26
CA GLY A 404 18.87 -18.75 -7.85
C GLY A 404 19.49 -17.90 -6.76
N ILE A 405 20.81 -17.82 -6.70
CA ILE A 405 21.50 -16.86 -5.82
C ILE A 405 22.07 -15.76 -6.71
N GLU A 406 21.51 -14.56 -6.59
CA GLU A 406 21.95 -13.35 -7.27
C GLU A 406 22.98 -12.63 -6.41
N VAL A 407 24.21 -12.54 -6.92
CA VAL A 407 25.34 -11.84 -6.29
C VAL A 407 25.65 -10.60 -7.12
N PRO A 408 25.89 -9.42 -6.51
CA PRO A 408 26.33 -8.22 -7.23
C PRO A 408 27.61 -8.46 -8.02
N ASN A 409 27.68 -7.91 -9.24
CA ASN A 409 28.93 -7.82 -10.01
C ASN A 409 29.88 -6.80 -9.33
N GLN A 410 31.17 -6.83 -9.65
CA GLN A 410 32.10 -5.78 -9.18
C GLN A 410 31.84 -4.47 -9.91
N GLU A 411 31.57 -4.54 -11.22
CA GLU A 411 31.16 -3.42 -12.05
C GLU A 411 29.76 -3.66 -12.63
N VAL A 412 28.84 -2.71 -12.40
CA VAL A 412 27.51 -2.72 -13.02
C VAL A 412 27.62 -2.18 -14.44
N ALA A 413 27.26 -3.01 -15.43
CA ALA A 413 27.23 -2.59 -16.83
C ALA A 413 26.07 -1.63 -17.10
N ILE A 414 26.37 -0.55 -17.80
CA ILE A 414 25.37 0.45 -18.24
C ILE A 414 24.60 -0.13 -19.44
N VAL A 415 23.33 -0.46 -19.22
CA VAL A 415 22.35 -0.72 -20.28
C VAL A 415 21.93 0.63 -20.88
N THR A 416 22.07 0.84 -22.18
CA THR A 416 21.57 2.07 -22.85
C THR A 416 20.08 1.98 -23.19
N LEU A 417 19.37 3.09 -23.36
CA LEU A 417 18.00 3.05 -23.90
C LEU A 417 17.99 2.54 -25.36
N LYS A 418 19.01 2.91 -26.15
CA LYS A 418 19.16 2.49 -27.54
C LYS A 418 19.15 0.97 -27.69
N GLU A 419 20.05 0.26 -27.00
CA GLU A 419 20.17 -1.21 -27.11
C GLU A 419 18.92 -1.98 -26.66
N VAL A 420 17.99 -1.33 -25.94
CA VAL A 420 16.71 -1.91 -25.49
C VAL A 420 15.63 -1.70 -26.55
N LEU A 421 15.55 -0.49 -27.12
CA LEU A 421 14.58 -0.18 -28.19
C LEU A 421 14.92 -0.87 -29.52
N ASP A 422 16.21 -0.91 -29.87
CA ASP A 422 16.77 -1.50 -31.10
C ASP A 422 16.52 -3.02 -31.21
N ALA A 423 16.26 -3.70 -30.08
CA ALA A 423 15.88 -5.11 -30.06
C ALA A 423 14.43 -5.39 -30.54
N THR A 424 13.70 -4.36 -30.99
CA THR A 424 12.36 -4.51 -31.60
C THR A 424 12.52 -4.65 -33.11
N SER A 425 12.21 -5.80 -33.71
CA SER A 425 12.50 -6.11 -35.12
C SER A 425 11.70 -5.30 -36.17
N SER A 426 10.83 -4.39 -35.74
CA SER A 426 10.36 -3.24 -36.52
C SER A 426 10.00 -2.10 -35.57
N LEU A 427 10.52 -0.90 -35.82
CA LEU A 427 10.10 0.33 -35.12
C LEU A 427 8.76 0.85 -35.63
N ALA A 428 8.41 0.57 -36.89
CA ALA A 428 7.22 1.10 -37.56
C ALA A 428 5.94 0.36 -37.15
N ASP A 429 6.00 -0.96 -37.00
CA ASP A 429 4.85 -1.82 -36.66
C ASP A 429 4.64 -1.98 -35.14
N ALA A 430 5.50 -1.35 -34.33
CA ALA A 430 5.44 -1.45 -32.88
C ALA A 430 4.26 -0.66 -32.28
N PRO A 431 3.60 -1.15 -31.21
CA PRO A 431 2.56 -0.41 -30.51
C PRO A 431 3.04 0.97 -30.05
N LYS A 432 2.18 1.99 -30.24
CA LYS A 432 2.49 3.41 -29.94
C LYS A 432 2.85 3.71 -28.50
N LEU A 433 2.47 2.81 -27.58
CA LEU A 433 2.77 2.88 -26.14
C LEU A 433 3.70 1.74 -25.67
N LEU A 434 4.53 1.20 -26.58
CA LEU A 434 5.61 0.24 -26.26
C LEU A 434 6.82 1.00 -25.70
N ILE A 435 7.10 0.80 -24.42
CA ILE A 435 8.14 1.52 -23.66
C ILE A 435 9.31 0.59 -23.30
N GLY A 436 10.54 1.09 -23.44
CA GLY A 436 11.75 0.36 -23.05
C GLY A 436 12.05 0.55 -21.57
N LEU A 437 12.12 -0.54 -20.81
CA LEU A 437 12.42 -0.49 -19.37
C LEU A 437 13.90 -0.78 -19.07
N GLY A 438 14.54 -1.72 -19.77
CA GLY A 438 15.92 -2.13 -19.49
C GLY A 438 16.25 -3.53 -20.00
N ARG A 439 17.19 -4.22 -19.34
CA ARG A 439 17.47 -5.65 -19.55
C ARG A 439 17.30 -6.45 -18.27
N ASP A 440 16.86 -7.69 -18.38
CA ASP A 440 16.77 -8.62 -17.25
C ASP A 440 18.15 -9.16 -16.81
N ILE A 441 18.15 -9.98 -15.76
CA ILE A 441 19.33 -10.70 -15.25
C ILE A 441 19.95 -11.72 -16.24
N SER A 442 19.22 -12.10 -17.29
CA SER A 442 19.66 -12.97 -18.39
C SER A 442 20.22 -12.18 -19.59
N GLY A 443 20.14 -10.84 -19.53
CA GLY A 443 20.52 -9.94 -20.61
C GLY A 443 19.43 -9.67 -21.65
N ASP A 444 18.23 -10.20 -21.49
CA ASP A 444 17.15 -10.06 -22.46
C ASP A 444 16.41 -8.72 -22.27
N PRO A 445 16.04 -8.03 -23.36
CA PRO A 445 15.42 -6.70 -23.30
C PRO A 445 14.00 -6.79 -22.72
N ILE A 446 13.72 -5.93 -21.74
CA ILE A 446 12.39 -5.80 -21.14
C ILE A 446 11.70 -4.58 -21.72
N LEU A 447 10.72 -4.87 -22.59
CA LEU A 447 9.77 -3.93 -23.16
C LEU A 447 8.41 -4.13 -22.48
N ALA A 448 7.62 -3.07 -22.37
CA ALA A 448 6.27 -3.15 -21.80
C ALA A 448 5.28 -2.25 -22.56
N GLU A 449 4.00 -2.62 -22.59
CA GLU A 449 2.96 -1.93 -23.38
C GLU A 449 1.93 -1.25 -22.46
N LEU A 450 1.91 0.08 -22.44
CA LEU A 450 1.10 0.83 -21.47
C LEU A 450 -0.42 0.64 -21.69
N ASN A 451 -0.90 0.37 -22.91
CA ASN A 451 -2.32 0.01 -23.14
C ASN A 451 -2.72 -1.36 -22.54
N LYS A 452 -1.77 -2.29 -22.41
CA LYS A 452 -1.97 -3.60 -21.77
C LYS A 452 -1.83 -3.51 -20.24
N MET A 453 -0.95 -2.65 -19.73
CA MET A 453 -0.81 -2.29 -18.32
C MET A 453 -1.24 -0.82 -18.08
N PRO A 454 -2.56 -0.52 -18.04
CA PRO A 454 -3.10 0.83 -18.28
C PRO A 454 -2.61 1.91 -17.31
N HIS A 455 -2.22 1.52 -16.09
CA HIS A 455 -1.69 2.41 -15.07
C HIS A 455 -0.46 1.77 -14.43
N LEU A 456 0.55 2.60 -14.15
CA LEU A 456 1.88 2.22 -13.70
C LEU A 456 2.28 3.05 -12.47
N LEU A 457 2.68 2.39 -11.39
CA LEU A 457 3.25 3.03 -10.20
C LEU A 457 4.77 2.84 -10.17
N VAL A 458 5.54 3.93 -10.08
CA VAL A 458 7.01 3.94 -10.07
C VAL A 458 7.52 4.54 -8.76
N ALA A 459 8.29 3.80 -7.98
CA ALA A 459 8.73 4.29 -6.66
C ALA A 459 10.15 3.86 -6.31
N GLY A 460 10.86 4.69 -5.53
CA GLY A 460 12.22 4.41 -5.08
C GLY A 460 12.87 5.64 -4.44
N ALA A 461 13.98 5.44 -3.71
CA ALA A 461 14.69 6.55 -3.07
C ALA A 461 15.34 7.50 -4.09
N THR A 462 15.68 8.72 -3.67
CA THR A 462 16.44 9.68 -4.49
C THR A 462 17.75 9.06 -5.00
N GLY A 463 18.07 9.26 -6.28
CA GLY A 463 19.28 8.67 -6.91
C GLY A 463 19.21 7.17 -7.22
N SER A 464 18.08 6.49 -6.98
CA SER A 464 17.92 5.05 -7.23
C SER A 464 17.78 4.68 -8.72
N GLY A 465 17.27 5.60 -9.55
CA GLY A 465 17.01 5.40 -10.99
C GLY A 465 15.65 5.91 -11.48
N LYS A 466 14.75 6.28 -10.56
CA LYS A 466 13.35 6.72 -10.83
C LYS A 466 13.22 7.67 -12.03
N SER A 467 13.88 8.82 -12.00
CA SER A 467 13.70 9.90 -12.98
C SER A 467 14.24 9.54 -14.35
N VAL A 468 15.41 8.89 -14.42
CA VAL A 468 15.99 8.36 -15.68
C VAL A 468 15.04 7.37 -16.35
N CYS A 469 14.35 6.54 -15.57
CA CYS A 469 13.32 5.63 -16.11
C CYS A 469 12.08 6.36 -16.63
N ILE A 470 11.63 7.43 -15.98
CA ILE A 470 10.51 8.26 -16.46
C ILE A 470 10.90 8.93 -17.78
N ASN A 471 12.11 9.50 -17.87
CA ASN A 471 12.62 10.11 -19.10
C ASN A 471 12.79 9.07 -20.22
N GLY A 472 13.28 7.86 -19.90
CA GLY A 472 13.35 6.74 -20.84
C GLY A 472 11.98 6.28 -21.35
N ILE A 473 10.94 6.34 -20.52
CA ILE A 473 9.55 6.07 -20.92
C ILE A 473 9.02 7.19 -21.83
N ILE A 474 9.22 8.45 -21.49
CA ILE A 474 8.78 9.59 -22.32
C ILE A 474 9.47 9.55 -23.69
N VAL A 475 10.79 9.38 -23.73
CA VAL A 475 11.56 9.27 -24.98
C VAL A 475 11.14 8.03 -25.79
N SER A 476 10.84 6.89 -25.14
CA SER A 476 10.27 5.72 -25.85
C SER A 476 8.96 6.03 -26.59
N ILE A 477 8.12 6.93 -26.04
CA ILE A 477 6.87 7.36 -26.68
C ILE A 477 7.16 8.36 -27.80
N LEU A 478 7.99 9.38 -27.55
CA LEU A 478 8.37 10.39 -28.56
C LEU A 478 9.00 9.76 -29.80
N MET A 479 9.77 8.67 -29.63
CA MET A 479 10.42 7.90 -30.70
C MET A 479 9.51 6.83 -31.35
N ARG A 480 8.20 6.83 -31.08
CA ARG A 480 7.22 5.89 -31.68
C ARG A 480 5.88 6.52 -32.09
N ALA A 481 5.50 7.66 -31.52
CA ALA A 481 4.19 8.29 -31.72
C ALA A 481 4.28 9.74 -32.21
N LYS A 482 3.44 10.09 -33.19
CA LYS A 482 3.18 11.48 -33.62
C LYS A 482 2.28 12.20 -32.60
N PRO A 483 2.26 13.55 -32.56
CA PRO A 483 1.47 14.32 -31.58
C PRO A 483 -0.04 14.05 -31.60
N HIS A 484 -0.60 13.71 -32.77
CA HIS A 484 -2.01 13.35 -32.95
C HIS A 484 -2.32 11.88 -32.62
N GLU A 485 -1.31 11.05 -32.31
CA GLU A 485 -1.48 9.65 -31.90
C GLU A 485 -1.41 9.49 -30.37
N VAL A 486 -0.50 10.24 -29.72
CA VAL A 486 -0.31 10.24 -28.27
C VAL A 486 -0.10 11.66 -27.75
N LYS A 487 -0.90 12.04 -26.76
CA LYS A 487 -0.83 13.30 -26.02
C LYS A 487 -0.41 13.07 -24.58
N LEU A 488 0.24 14.07 -23.98
CA LEU A 488 0.88 14.01 -22.68
C LEU A 488 0.32 15.11 -21.74
N MET A 489 0.08 14.75 -20.48
CA MET A 489 -0.19 15.67 -19.38
C MET A 489 0.89 15.44 -18.32
N MET A 490 1.74 16.44 -18.08
CA MET A 490 2.89 16.31 -17.16
C MET A 490 2.70 17.15 -15.91
N ILE A 491 2.98 16.56 -14.75
CA ILE A 491 2.85 17.18 -13.44
C ILE A 491 4.18 17.00 -12.67
N ASP A 492 4.88 18.10 -12.43
CA ASP A 492 6.16 18.17 -11.72
C ASP A 492 6.10 19.29 -10.67
N PRO A 493 5.71 18.97 -9.41
CA PRO A 493 5.59 19.96 -8.35
C PRO A 493 6.93 20.49 -7.83
N LYS A 494 8.07 20.02 -8.38
CA LYS A 494 9.42 20.44 -7.99
C LYS A 494 10.12 21.29 -9.04
N MET A 495 9.59 21.36 -10.26
CA MET A 495 10.14 22.12 -11.40
C MET A 495 11.51 21.62 -11.92
N VAL A 496 11.90 20.37 -11.65
CA VAL A 496 13.25 19.85 -11.92
C VAL A 496 13.29 18.81 -13.05
N GLU A 497 12.37 17.85 -13.06
CA GLU A 497 12.54 16.57 -13.76
C GLU A 497 11.83 16.57 -15.13
N LEU A 498 10.61 17.13 -15.18
CA LEU A 498 9.79 17.13 -16.42
C LEU A 498 9.82 18.47 -17.15
N ASN A 499 10.38 19.52 -16.55
CA ASN A 499 10.37 20.87 -17.11
C ASN A 499 11.11 20.99 -18.45
N VAL A 500 12.06 20.10 -18.74
CA VAL A 500 12.76 19.98 -20.03
C VAL A 500 11.80 19.73 -21.19
N TYR A 501 10.66 19.08 -20.95
CA TYR A 501 9.68 18.74 -21.99
C TYR A 501 8.73 19.89 -22.37
N ASN A 502 8.80 21.06 -21.74
CA ASN A 502 7.92 22.19 -22.09
C ASN A 502 8.09 22.60 -23.56
N GLY A 503 6.96 22.77 -24.27
CA GLY A 503 6.94 23.17 -25.67
C GLY A 503 6.90 22.03 -26.70
N ILE A 504 7.04 20.76 -26.30
CA ILE A 504 6.83 19.62 -27.23
C ILE A 504 5.37 19.59 -27.73
N PRO A 505 5.13 19.25 -29.01
CA PRO A 505 3.79 19.20 -29.61
C PRO A 505 2.90 18.12 -29.00
N HIS A 506 3.46 17.12 -28.29
CA HIS A 506 2.68 16.11 -27.58
C HIS A 506 2.00 16.63 -26.30
N LEU A 507 2.37 17.78 -25.74
CA LEU A 507 1.74 18.29 -24.51
C LEU A 507 0.31 18.81 -24.74
N LEU A 508 -0.59 18.50 -23.80
CA LEU A 508 -1.95 19.07 -23.73
C LEU A 508 -1.97 20.47 -23.10
N ALA A 509 -1.09 20.70 -22.13
CA ALA A 509 -0.91 21.93 -21.38
C ALA A 509 0.57 22.09 -21.01
N PRO A 510 1.05 23.28 -20.60
CA PRO A 510 2.36 23.43 -19.97
C PRO A 510 2.53 22.47 -18.78
N VAL A 511 3.78 22.12 -18.43
CA VAL A 511 4.06 21.25 -17.28
C VAL A 511 3.46 21.86 -16.02
N VAL A 512 2.61 21.10 -15.32
CA VAL A 512 1.84 21.61 -14.17
C VAL A 512 2.69 21.52 -12.90
N THR A 513 3.02 22.68 -12.34
CA THR A 513 4.00 22.82 -11.25
C THR A 513 3.38 23.14 -9.89
N GLU A 514 2.12 23.57 -9.83
CA GLU A 514 1.42 23.87 -8.58
C GLU A 514 0.53 22.69 -8.14
N PRO A 515 0.66 22.15 -6.90
CA PRO A 515 -0.15 21.02 -6.44
C PRO A 515 -1.67 21.22 -6.47
N LYS A 516 -2.16 22.46 -6.36
CA LYS A 516 -3.59 22.79 -6.56
C LYS A 516 -4.00 22.64 -8.03
N LYS A 517 -3.22 23.23 -8.95
CA LYS A 517 -3.46 23.14 -10.40
C LYS A 517 -3.34 21.69 -10.90
N ALA A 518 -2.50 20.88 -10.25
CA ALA A 518 -2.40 19.45 -10.51
C ALA A 518 -3.69 18.66 -10.23
N SER A 519 -4.41 18.94 -9.13
CA SER A 519 -5.68 18.26 -8.86
C SER A 519 -6.77 18.68 -9.87
N GLN A 520 -6.80 19.95 -10.28
CA GLN A 520 -7.64 20.41 -11.38
C GLN A 520 -7.28 19.74 -12.72
N ALA A 521 -5.99 19.58 -13.04
CA ALA A 521 -5.54 18.90 -14.26
C ALA A 521 -6.04 17.44 -14.31
N LEU A 522 -5.97 16.73 -13.19
CA LEU A 522 -6.53 15.37 -13.06
C LEU A 522 -8.06 15.37 -13.24
N LYS A 523 -8.79 16.33 -12.66
CA LYS A 523 -10.24 16.52 -12.87
C LYS A 523 -10.58 16.77 -14.35
N LYS A 524 -9.77 17.55 -15.07
CA LYS A 524 -9.95 17.80 -16.52
C LYS A 524 -9.74 16.53 -17.35
N VAL A 525 -8.76 15.69 -17.02
CA VAL A 525 -8.58 14.37 -17.66
C VAL A 525 -9.73 13.40 -17.34
N VAL A 526 -10.29 13.46 -16.12
CA VAL A 526 -11.52 12.71 -15.76
C VAL A 526 -12.70 13.13 -16.65
N ASN A 527 -12.91 14.43 -16.88
CA ASN A 527 -13.98 14.91 -17.75
C ASN A 527 -13.81 14.46 -19.21
N GLU A 528 -12.58 14.45 -19.74
CA GLU A 528 -12.28 13.91 -21.07
C GLU A 528 -12.50 12.39 -21.15
N MET A 529 -12.22 11.65 -20.07
CA MET A 529 -12.56 10.22 -19.98
C MET A 529 -14.07 9.99 -20.12
N GLU A 530 -14.89 10.80 -19.44
CA GLU A 530 -16.36 10.74 -19.51
C GLU A 530 -16.87 11.10 -20.91
N ARG A 531 -16.38 12.19 -21.49
CA ARG A 531 -16.67 12.60 -22.88
C ARG A 531 -16.37 11.48 -23.88
N ARG A 532 -15.25 10.74 -23.72
CA ARG A 532 -14.93 9.59 -24.58
C ARG A 532 -15.94 8.46 -24.41
N TYR A 533 -16.40 8.18 -23.19
CA TYR A 533 -17.45 7.19 -22.97
C TYR A 533 -18.80 7.59 -23.58
N GLU A 534 -19.17 8.88 -23.57
CA GLU A 534 -20.34 9.38 -24.30
C GLU A 534 -20.19 9.16 -25.82
N LEU A 535 -19.03 9.51 -26.39
CA LEU A 535 -18.74 9.27 -27.82
C LEU A 535 -18.79 7.78 -28.19
N PHE A 536 -18.29 6.89 -27.34
CA PHE A 536 -18.35 5.45 -27.56
C PHE A 536 -19.79 4.93 -27.49
N ALA A 537 -20.58 5.39 -26.52
CA ALA A 537 -21.99 5.03 -26.38
C ALA A 537 -22.82 5.49 -27.59
N HIS A 538 -22.58 6.71 -28.09
CA HIS A 538 -23.26 7.25 -29.28
C HIS A 538 -22.88 6.53 -30.58
N THR A 539 -21.65 6.01 -30.70
CA THR A 539 -21.18 5.27 -31.89
C THR A 539 -21.35 3.74 -31.78
N GLY A 540 -21.86 3.24 -30.65
CA GLY A 540 -21.96 1.80 -30.38
C GLY A 540 -20.60 1.09 -30.20
N THR A 541 -19.52 1.84 -30.05
CA THR A 541 -18.15 1.30 -29.90
C THR A 541 -17.82 0.99 -28.44
N ARG A 542 -16.77 0.20 -28.20
CA ARG A 542 -16.42 -0.30 -26.84
C ARG A 542 -15.17 0.35 -26.24
N ASN A 543 -14.30 0.92 -27.06
CA ASN A 543 -13.01 1.49 -26.68
C ASN A 543 -12.49 2.43 -27.78
N ILE A 544 -11.42 3.15 -27.47
CA ILE A 544 -10.71 4.06 -28.38
C ILE A 544 -10.29 3.39 -29.71
N GLU A 545 -9.89 2.12 -29.67
CA GLU A 545 -9.45 1.37 -30.87
C GLU A 545 -10.62 1.13 -31.83
N GLY A 546 -11.78 0.70 -31.31
CA GLY A 546 -13.01 0.55 -32.10
C GLY A 546 -13.54 1.89 -32.63
N TYR A 547 -13.49 2.94 -31.80
CA TYR A 547 -13.87 4.31 -32.21
C TYR A 547 -12.99 4.83 -33.35
N ASN A 548 -11.67 4.77 -33.18
CA ASN A 548 -10.72 5.23 -34.20
C ASN A 548 -10.79 4.39 -35.49
N THR A 549 -11.10 3.09 -35.39
CA THR A 549 -11.33 2.24 -36.57
C THR A 549 -12.60 2.65 -37.32
N LEU A 550 -13.69 2.92 -36.62
CA LEU A 550 -14.94 3.42 -37.20
C LEU A 550 -14.71 4.77 -37.90
N ILE A 551 -14.11 5.75 -37.20
CA ILE A 551 -13.82 7.07 -37.77
C ILE A 551 -12.86 6.98 -38.97
N LYS A 552 -11.86 6.08 -38.94
CA LYS A 552 -10.99 5.87 -40.11
C LYS A 552 -11.79 5.38 -41.32
N ASN A 553 -12.68 4.42 -41.14
CA ASN A 553 -13.51 3.90 -42.23
C ASN A 553 -14.51 4.96 -42.76
N GLU A 554 -15.06 5.81 -41.89
CA GLU A 554 -15.88 6.97 -42.30
C GLU A 554 -15.05 7.99 -43.12
N ASN A 555 -13.81 8.28 -42.69
CA ASN A 555 -12.88 9.20 -43.35
C ASN A 555 -12.36 8.71 -44.71
N GLU A 556 -12.35 7.39 -44.95
CA GLU A 556 -12.01 6.80 -46.24
C GLU A 556 -13.16 6.98 -47.27
N ASN A 557 -14.38 7.27 -46.81
CA ASN A 557 -15.59 7.40 -47.65
C ASN A 557 -16.23 8.82 -47.64
N SER A 558 -15.71 9.75 -46.84
CA SER A 558 -16.29 11.09 -46.65
C SER A 558 -15.28 12.20 -46.97
N GLU A 559 -15.70 13.24 -47.72
CA GLU A 559 -14.86 14.42 -47.98
C GLU A 559 -14.50 15.18 -46.68
N ALA A 560 -15.41 15.17 -45.70
CA ALA A 560 -15.21 15.80 -44.39
C ALA A 560 -14.58 14.82 -43.38
N LYS A 561 -13.25 14.76 -43.35
CA LYS A 561 -12.49 13.94 -42.38
C LYS A 561 -12.75 14.39 -40.93
N GLN A 562 -13.16 13.46 -40.06
CA GLN A 562 -13.23 13.62 -38.61
C GLN A 562 -11.88 13.25 -37.96
N PRO A 563 -11.43 13.93 -36.89
CA PRO A 563 -10.17 13.60 -36.22
C PRO A 563 -10.27 12.30 -35.41
N LEU A 564 -9.17 11.54 -35.36
CA LEU A 564 -9.02 10.39 -34.48
C LEU A 564 -8.75 10.86 -33.04
N LEU A 565 -9.11 10.05 -32.04
CA LEU A 565 -8.77 10.31 -30.64
C LEU A 565 -7.32 9.87 -30.36
N PRO A 566 -6.43 10.75 -29.86
CA PRO A 566 -5.12 10.34 -29.38
C PRO A 566 -5.24 9.58 -28.05
N TYR A 567 -4.32 8.65 -27.78
CA TYR A 567 -4.11 8.17 -26.41
C TYR A 567 -3.62 9.33 -25.54
N ILE A 568 -3.99 9.35 -24.25
CA ILE A 568 -3.46 10.33 -23.29
C ILE A 568 -2.61 9.60 -22.26
N VAL A 569 -1.38 10.04 -22.04
CA VAL A 569 -0.54 9.58 -20.92
C VAL A 569 -0.35 10.73 -19.93
N VAL A 570 -0.91 10.55 -18.73
CA VAL A 570 -0.71 11.45 -17.59
C VAL A 570 0.51 10.97 -16.81
N ILE A 571 1.44 11.87 -16.52
CA ILE A 571 2.69 11.59 -15.80
C ILE A 571 2.80 12.51 -14.60
N VAL A 572 2.97 11.94 -13.41
CA VAL A 572 3.14 12.66 -12.14
C VAL A 572 4.49 12.26 -11.55
N ASP A 573 5.46 13.17 -11.43
CA ASP A 573 6.79 12.82 -10.90
C ASP A 573 6.76 12.48 -9.40
N GLU A 574 6.05 13.28 -8.61
CA GLU A 574 6.00 13.15 -7.16
C GLU A 574 4.56 13.28 -6.64
N LEU A 575 3.87 12.13 -6.55
CA LEU A 575 2.55 12.04 -5.93
C LEU A 575 2.57 12.56 -4.48
N ALA A 576 3.68 12.38 -3.75
CA ALA A 576 3.75 12.74 -2.34
C ALA A 576 3.45 14.23 -2.08
N ASP A 577 3.97 15.11 -2.95
CA ASP A 577 3.79 16.55 -2.80
C ASP A 577 2.38 17.00 -3.23
N LEU A 578 1.67 16.22 -4.05
CA LEU A 578 0.24 16.40 -4.33
C LEU A 578 -0.63 15.95 -3.16
N MET A 579 -0.37 14.75 -2.62
CA MET A 579 -1.12 14.18 -1.49
C MET A 579 -0.98 15.02 -0.21
N MET A 580 0.15 15.72 -0.03
CA MET A 580 0.34 16.65 1.07
C MET A 580 -0.50 17.94 0.99
N VAL A 581 -1.07 18.27 -0.17
CA VAL A 581 -1.85 19.51 -0.39
C VAL A 581 -3.33 19.24 -0.68
N ALA A 582 -3.66 18.19 -1.44
CA ALA A 582 -5.00 17.94 -1.95
C ALA A 582 -5.35 16.43 -2.01
N SER A 583 -5.01 15.67 -0.97
CA SER A 583 -5.14 14.20 -0.92
C SER A 583 -6.47 13.65 -1.45
N SER A 584 -7.62 14.09 -0.94
CA SER A 584 -8.93 13.56 -1.37
C SER A 584 -9.16 13.75 -2.86
N ASP A 585 -9.05 15.00 -3.35
CA ASP A 585 -9.24 15.33 -4.77
C ASP A 585 -8.33 14.50 -5.69
N VAL A 586 -7.07 14.33 -5.28
CA VAL A 586 -6.04 13.62 -6.05
C VAL A 586 -6.30 12.12 -6.03
N GLU A 587 -6.60 11.53 -4.86
CA GLU A 587 -6.91 10.10 -4.71
C GLU A 587 -8.23 9.71 -5.40
N ASP A 588 -9.27 10.55 -5.30
CA ASP A 588 -10.55 10.36 -5.99
C ASP A 588 -10.36 10.36 -7.52
N CYS A 589 -9.60 11.32 -8.07
CA CYS A 589 -9.31 11.37 -9.51
C CYS A 589 -8.44 10.20 -9.96
N ILE A 590 -7.38 9.86 -9.22
CA ILE A 590 -6.53 8.70 -9.51
C ILE A 590 -7.36 7.42 -9.51
N THR A 591 -8.25 7.24 -8.53
CA THR A 591 -9.12 6.06 -8.42
C THR A 591 -10.08 5.97 -9.59
N ARG A 592 -10.76 7.06 -9.93
CA ARG A 592 -11.75 7.12 -11.02
C ARG A 592 -11.11 6.89 -12.39
N LEU A 593 -9.92 7.46 -12.63
CA LEU A 593 -9.11 7.16 -13.81
C LEU A 593 -8.68 5.69 -13.80
N ALA A 594 -8.04 5.20 -12.74
CA ALA A 594 -7.48 3.86 -12.71
C ALA A 594 -8.51 2.71 -12.87
N GLN A 595 -9.79 2.99 -12.61
CA GLN A 595 -10.90 2.05 -12.82
C GLN A 595 -11.48 2.06 -14.25
N MET A 596 -11.49 3.20 -14.94
CA MET A 596 -12.27 3.39 -16.17
C MET A 596 -11.43 3.85 -17.39
N ALA A 597 -10.28 4.50 -17.17
CA ALA A 597 -9.52 5.18 -18.22
C ALA A 597 -8.97 4.25 -19.33
N ARG A 598 -8.79 2.95 -19.03
CA ARG A 598 -8.25 1.96 -19.97
C ARG A 598 -8.97 1.93 -21.32
N ALA A 599 -10.31 1.89 -21.34
CA ALA A 599 -11.05 1.80 -22.60
C ALA A 599 -11.09 3.15 -23.34
N ALA A 600 -11.01 4.25 -22.60
CA ALA A 600 -10.88 5.61 -23.13
C ALA A 600 -9.49 5.90 -23.75
N GLY A 601 -8.53 4.97 -23.65
CA GLY A 601 -7.15 5.19 -24.10
C GLY A 601 -6.40 6.22 -23.25
N ILE A 602 -6.77 6.34 -21.98
CA ILE A 602 -6.16 7.25 -21.01
C ILE A 602 -5.36 6.41 -20.02
N HIS A 603 -4.10 6.79 -19.82
CA HIS A 603 -3.10 6.03 -19.09
C HIS A 603 -2.42 6.92 -18.04
N LEU A 604 -1.99 6.32 -16.93
CA LEU A 604 -1.49 7.06 -15.78
C LEU A 604 -0.18 6.45 -15.28
N ILE A 605 0.88 7.26 -15.28
CA ILE A 605 2.18 6.93 -14.71
C ILE A 605 2.35 7.80 -13.47
N ILE A 606 2.22 7.17 -12.30
CA ILE A 606 2.41 7.83 -11.01
C ILE A 606 3.80 7.49 -10.52
N ALA A 607 4.59 8.50 -10.19
CA ALA A 607 5.87 8.33 -9.53
C ALA A 607 5.90 8.95 -8.11
N THR A 608 6.79 8.44 -7.26
CA THR A 608 7.03 8.97 -5.91
C THR A 608 8.43 8.62 -5.39
N GLN A 609 9.07 9.56 -4.70
CA GLN A 609 10.30 9.29 -3.93
C GLN A 609 10.01 8.98 -2.45
N ARG A 610 8.75 9.07 -2.01
CA ARG A 610 8.28 8.78 -0.64
C ARG A 610 7.30 7.58 -0.64
N PRO A 611 7.78 6.33 -0.60
CA PRO A 611 6.94 5.12 -0.57
C PRO A 611 6.33 4.84 0.82
N SER A 612 5.64 5.82 1.42
CA SER A 612 4.84 5.62 2.64
C SER A 612 3.39 5.21 2.30
N VAL A 613 2.70 4.64 3.29
CA VAL A 613 1.29 4.20 3.15
C VAL A 613 0.35 5.40 2.95
N ASP A 614 0.73 6.58 3.46
CA ASP A 614 -0.05 7.82 3.36
C ASP A 614 0.03 8.46 1.97
N VAL A 615 1.04 8.08 1.16
CA VAL A 615 1.21 8.50 -0.24
C VAL A 615 0.72 7.41 -1.18
N ILE A 616 1.12 6.15 -0.94
CA ILE A 616 0.73 4.99 -1.75
C ILE A 616 -0.37 4.22 -1.01
N THR A 617 -1.57 4.80 -1.02
CA THR A 617 -2.72 4.30 -0.25
C THR A 617 -3.20 2.93 -0.72
N GLY A 618 -4.00 2.25 0.10
CA GLY A 618 -4.63 0.98 -0.28
C GLY A 618 -5.52 1.10 -1.52
N VAL A 619 -6.16 2.24 -1.75
CA VAL A 619 -7.03 2.48 -2.91
C VAL A 619 -6.19 2.63 -4.18
N ILE A 620 -5.12 3.42 -4.13
CA ILE A 620 -4.20 3.59 -5.27
C ILE A 620 -3.60 2.24 -5.68
N LYS A 621 -3.17 1.40 -4.71
CA LYS A 621 -2.61 0.07 -5.00
C LYS A 621 -3.62 -0.95 -5.53
N ALA A 622 -4.89 -0.86 -5.11
CA ALA A 622 -5.94 -1.75 -5.58
C ALA A 622 -6.26 -1.53 -7.07
N ASN A 623 -6.16 -0.28 -7.54
CA ASN A 623 -6.49 0.08 -8.92
C ASN A 623 -5.24 0.18 -9.85
N ILE A 624 -4.03 0.26 -9.29
CA ILE A 624 -2.76 0.27 -10.05
C ILE A 624 -1.97 -1.03 -9.79
N PRO A 625 -2.19 -2.09 -10.59
CA PRO A 625 -1.56 -3.40 -10.39
C PRO A 625 -0.16 -3.52 -10.98
N SER A 626 0.22 -2.67 -11.95
CA SER A 626 1.55 -2.71 -12.58
C SER A 626 2.49 -1.73 -11.89
N ARG A 627 3.66 -2.20 -11.45
CA ARG A 627 4.51 -1.44 -10.52
C ARG A 627 6.00 -1.63 -10.80
N ILE A 628 6.78 -0.59 -10.60
CA ILE A 628 8.24 -0.57 -10.63
C ILE A 628 8.74 -0.07 -9.28
N ALA A 629 9.58 -0.87 -8.61
CA ALA A 629 10.30 -0.47 -7.41
C ALA A 629 11.81 -0.42 -7.70
N PHE A 630 12.38 0.78 -7.65
CA PHE A 630 13.83 0.97 -7.55
C PHE A 630 14.29 0.78 -6.10
N GLY A 631 15.59 0.88 -5.85
CA GLY A 631 16.16 0.76 -4.50
C GLY A 631 15.51 1.68 -3.47
N VAL A 632 15.12 1.10 -2.33
CA VAL A 632 14.50 1.76 -1.18
C VAL A 632 15.25 1.50 0.12
N SER A 633 15.05 2.35 1.12
CA SER A 633 15.78 2.31 2.39
C SER A 633 15.39 1.15 3.31
N SER A 634 14.17 0.60 3.16
CA SER A 634 13.66 -0.44 4.06
C SER A 634 12.74 -1.46 3.39
N GLN A 635 12.63 -2.64 4.00
CA GLN A 635 11.67 -3.67 3.57
C GLN A 635 10.21 -3.24 3.80
N THR A 636 9.96 -2.30 4.70
CA THR A 636 8.65 -1.64 4.85
C THR A 636 8.29 -0.86 3.59
N ASP A 637 9.21 -0.05 3.05
CA ASP A 637 9.02 0.67 1.80
C ASP A 637 8.78 -0.28 0.61
N SER A 638 9.56 -1.37 0.54
CA SER A 638 9.35 -2.42 -0.48
C SER A 638 7.96 -3.03 -0.39
N ARG A 639 7.46 -3.31 0.82
CA ARG A 639 6.07 -3.77 1.03
C ARG A 639 5.03 -2.71 0.71
N THR A 640 5.33 -1.42 0.90
CA THR A 640 4.43 -0.37 0.42
C THR A 640 4.23 -0.51 -1.08
N ILE A 641 5.31 -0.61 -1.87
CA ILE A 641 5.24 -0.61 -3.34
C ILE A 641 4.74 -1.96 -3.89
N LEU A 642 5.41 -3.06 -3.55
CA LEU A 642 5.26 -4.38 -4.20
C LEU A 642 4.39 -5.36 -3.43
N ASP A 643 3.84 -4.97 -2.27
CA ASP A 643 3.22 -5.86 -1.27
C ASP A 643 4.17 -6.96 -0.72
N MET A 644 5.46 -6.93 -1.09
CA MET A 644 6.50 -7.88 -0.66
C MET A 644 7.86 -7.20 -0.46
N GLY A 645 8.76 -7.87 0.27
CA GLY A 645 10.16 -7.46 0.39
C GLY A 645 10.98 -7.81 -0.85
N GLY A 646 12.07 -7.07 -1.09
CA GLY A 646 13.03 -7.31 -2.16
C GLY A 646 13.64 -6.03 -2.74
N ALA A 647 12.91 -4.91 -2.74
CA ALA A 647 13.42 -3.64 -3.28
C ALA A 647 14.47 -2.99 -2.36
N GLU A 648 14.52 -3.36 -1.08
CA GLU A 648 15.59 -2.98 -0.15
C GLU A 648 16.95 -3.63 -0.48
N LYS A 649 16.97 -4.68 -1.32
CA LYS A 649 18.16 -5.43 -1.74
C LYS A 649 18.73 -4.98 -3.09
N LEU A 650 18.19 -3.91 -3.66
CA LEU A 650 18.63 -3.37 -4.95
C LEU A 650 19.88 -2.48 -4.80
N LEU A 651 20.65 -2.39 -5.88
CA LEU A 651 21.94 -1.72 -5.93
C LEU A 651 21.82 -0.21 -6.21
N GLY A 652 20.63 0.24 -6.64
CA GLY A 652 20.41 1.59 -7.17
C GLY A 652 20.93 1.72 -8.61
N ARG A 653 21.15 2.96 -9.09
CA ARG A 653 21.64 3.24 -10.46
C ARG A 653 20.85 2.50 -11.56
N GLY A 654 19.53 2.43 -11.42
CA GLY A 654 18.63 1.79 -12.38
C GLY A 654 18.24 0.35 -12.06
N ASP A 655 18.91 -0.34 -11.11
CA ASP A 655 18.49 -1.68 -10.67
C ASP A 655 17.10 -1.63 -9.99
N MET A 656 16.15 -2.37 -10.56
CA MET A 656 14.73 -2.31 -10.20
C MET A 656 14.02 -3.68 -10.23
N LEU A 657 12.89 -3.74 -9.52
CA LEU A 657 11.90 -4.82 -9.58
C LEU A 657 10.66 -4.35 -10.33
N PHE A 658 10.39 -4.96 -11.50
CA PHE A 658 9.20 -4.73 -12.30
C PHE A 658 8.16 -5.82 -12.06
N LEU A 659 6.95 -5.43 -11.65
CA LEU A 659 5.78 -6.27 -11.46
C LEU A 659 4.72 -5.89 -12.51
N PRO A 660 4.63 -6.57 -13.66
CA PRO A 660 3.55 -6.34 -14.62
C PRO A 660 2.22 -6.92 -14.11
N VAL A 661 1.09 -6.35 -14.56
CA VAL A 661 -0.26 -6.85 -14.25
C VAL A 661 -0.39 -8.35 -14.53
N GLY A 662 -0.93 -9.09 -13.55
CA GLY A 662 -1.14 -10.54 -13.63
C GLY A 662 0.08 -11.40 -13.26
N ALA A 663 1.27 -10.83 -13.09
CA ALA A 663 2.43 -11.59 -12.57
C ALA A 663 2.34 -11.79 -11.04
N SER A 664 2.79 -12.95 -10.57
CA SER A 664 2.79 -13.32 -9.14
C SER A 664 4.11 -13.03 -8.41
N LYS A 665 5.16 -12.66 -9.16
CA LYS A 665 6.48 -12.24 -8.66
C LYS A 665 7.03 -11.13 -9.56
N PRO A 666 7.77 -10.15 -9.02
CA PRO A 666 8.48 -9.17 -9.82
C PRO A 666 9.72 -9.77 -10.51
N ILE A 667 9.98 -9.31 -11.73
CA ILE A 667 11.20 -9.56 -12.50
C ILE A 667 12.23 -8.50 -12.11
N ARG A 668 13.51 -8.89 -11.95
CA ARG A 668 14.61 -7.93 -11.73
C ARG A 668 15.14 -7.45 -13.07
N VAL A 669 15.25 -6.13 -13.21
CA VAL A 669 15.64 -5.44 -14.46
C VAL A 669 16.71 -4.41 -14.11
N GLN A 670 17.82 -4.40 -14.84
CA GLN A 670 18.71 -3.25 -14.88
C GLN A 670 18.10 -2.23 -15.83
N GLY A 671 17.63 -1.12 -15.28
CA GLY A 671 16.97 -0.05 -16.01
C GLY A 671 17.87 0.55 -17.10
N ALA A 672 17.23 0.92 -18.21
CA ALA A 672 17.86 1.65 -19.29
C ALA A 672 18.38 3.01 -18.81
N PHE A 673 19.66 3.28 -19.05
CA PHE A 673 20.26 4.59 -18.87
C PHE A 673 20.05 5.46 -20.10
N LEU A 674 19.75 6.72 -19.83
CA LEU A 674 19.61 7.81 -20.78
C LEU A 674 20.25 9.04 -20.13
N SER A 675 21.12 9.75 -20.85
CA SER A 675 21.70 11.01 -20.35
C SER A 675 20.81 12.22 -20.64
N ASP A 676 20.96 13.28 -19.84
CA ASP A 676 20.18 14.50 -20.00
C ASP A 676 20.43 15.16 -21.38
N ASP A 677 21.67 15.07 -21.89
CA ASP A 677 22.04 15.45 -23.26
C ASP A 677 21.18 14.71 -24.32
N GLU A 678 20.89 13.42 -24.13
CA GLU A 678 20.04 12.65 -25.06
C GLU A 678 18.57 13.06 -24.96
N VAL A 679 18.09 13.41 -23.76
CA VAL A 679 16.74 13.95 -23.57
C VAL A 679 16.61 15.29 -24.30
N GLU A 680 17.54 16.22 -24.09
CA GLU A 680 17.54 17.52 -24.76
C GLU A 680 17.64 17.37 -26.28
N ASN A 681 18.49 16.48 -26.80
CA ASN A 681 18.60 16.26 -28.24
C ASN A 681 17.29 15.75 -28.87
N VAL A 682 16.60 14.80 -28.22
CA VAL A 682 15.29 14.32 -28.70
C VAL A 682 14.22 15.40 -28.57
N VAL A 683 14.17 16.13 -27.46
CA VAL A 683 13.20 17.23 -27.24
C VAL A 683 13.39 18.35 -28.27
N ASN A 684 14.63 18.80 -28.50
CA ASN A 684 14.92 19.86 -29.46
C ASN A 684 14.56 19.43 -30.90
N TYR A 685 14.85 18.19 -31.30
CA TYR A 685 14.45 17.63 -32.60
C TYR A 685 12.92 17.57 -32.78
N VAL A 686 12.18 17.28 -31.70
CA VAL A 686 10.72 17.23 -31.67
C VAL A 686 10.11 18.65 -31.76
N ILE A 687 10.62 19.61 -30.98
CA ILE A 687 10.15 21.01 -30.97
C ILE A 687 10.46 21.73 -32.29
N ALA A 688 11.59 21.42 -32.93
CA ALA A 688 11.99 22.01 -34.20
C ALA A 688 11.03 21.70 -35.37
N GLN A 689 10.26 20.60 -35.28
CA GLN A 689 9.28 20.22 -36.31
C GLN A 689 7.90 20.84 -36.08
N GLN A 690 7.43 20.92 -34.83
CA GLN A 690 6.11 21.44 -34.50
C GLN A 690 6.10 22.01 -33.08
N LYS A 691 5.57 23.22 -32.92
CA LYS A 691 5.38 23.86 -31.62
C LYS A 691 4.16 23.28 -30.90
N ALA A 692 4.19 23.26 -29.56
CA ALA A 692 3.01 22.96 -28.75
C ALA A 692 1.80 23.86 -29.10
N GLN A 693 0.67 23.19 -29.37
CA GLN A 693 -0.66 23.80 -29.38
C GLN A 693 -1.37 23.36 -28.10
N TYR A 694 -1.20 24.12 -27.02
CA TYR A 694 -1.84 23.83 -25.74
C TYR A 694 -3.37 24.01 -25.85
N GLN A 695 -4.11 23.08 -25.27
CA GLN A 695 -5.57 23.13 -25.24
C GLN A 695 -5.99 23.95 -24.02
N GLU A 696 -6.46 25.18 -24.24
CA GLU A 696 -6.82 26.13 -23.15
C GLU A 696 -7.79 25.50 -22.13
N GLU A 697 -8.75 24.71 -22.61
CA GLU A 697 -9.69 23.97 -21.76
C GLU A 697 -9.03 22.92 -20.85
N MET A 698 -7.85 22.40 -21.21
CA MET A 698 -7.06 21.46 -20.41
C MET A 698 -6.06 22.16 -19.46
N ILE A 699 -5.71 23.42 -19.72
CA ILE A 699 -4.86 24.22 -18.82
C ILE A 699 -5.61 24.46 -17.49
N PRO A 700 -5.05 24.13 -16.31
CA PRO A 700 -5.64 24.49 -15.03
C PRO A 700 -5.81 26.01 -14.91
N GLN A 701 -7.00 26.47 -14.54
CA GLN A 701 -7.26 27.88 -14.35
C GLN A 701 -6.89 28.27 -12.92
N ASP A 702 -6.28 29.44 -12.76
CA ASP A 702 -6.26 30.08 -11.45
C ASP A 702 -7.69 30.22 -10.93
N GLU A 703 -7.86 30.01 -9.63
CA GLU A 703 -9.15 30.19 -8.95
C GLU A 703 -9.46 31.70 -8.95
N GLU A 704 -10.06 32.21 -10.04
CA GLU A 704 -10.89 33.41 -9.94
C GLU A 704 -11.84 33.19 -8.77
N GLN A 705 -11.76 34.05 -7.76
CA GLN A 705 -12.75 34.08 -6.71
C GLN A 705 -14.05 34.55 -7.35
N VAL A 706 -14.85 33.60 -7.82
CA VAL A 706 -16.21 33.85 -8.31
C VAL A 706 -17.05 34.23 -7.09
N THR A 707 -16.92 35.50 -6.69
CA THR A 707 -17.84 36.24 -5.83
C THR A 707 -19.20 36.18 -6.50
N THR A 708 -19.89 35.08 -6.26
CA THR A 708 -21.16 34.78 -6.91
C THR A 708 -22.18 35.67 -6.22
N GLU A 709 -22.41 36.87 -6.78
CA GLU A 709 -23.31 37.90 -6.25
C GLU A 709 -24.79 37.47 -6.31
N VAL A 710 -25.12 36.41 -5.56
CA VAL A 710 -26.48 36.14 -5.10
C VAL A 710 -26.65 36.92 -3.80
N ALA A 711 -26.80 38.24 -3.94
CA ALA A 711 -27.07 39.13 -2.81
C ALA A 711 -28.32 38.62 -2.06
N ASP A 712 -28.11 38.11 -0.84
CA ASP A 712 -29.16 37.57 -0.01
C ASP A 712 -30.03 38.73 0.51
N ASP A 713 -31.37 38.63 0.37
CA ASP A 713 -32.32 39.69 0.77
C ASP A 713 -32.15 40.16 2.23
N LEU A 714 -31.53 39.33 3.06
CA LEU A 714 -31.31 39.56 4.49
C LEU A 714 -29.90 40.08 4.80
N TYR A 715 -29.00 40.23 3.83
CA TYR A 715 -27.59 40.55 4.05
C TYR A 715 -27.40 41.85 4.83
N GLU A 716 -27.93 42.97 4.31
CA GLU A 716 -27.81 44.29 4.97
C GLU A 716 -28.39 44.28 6.38
N SER A 717 -29.57 43.67 6.58
CA SER A 717 -30.18 43.53 7.90
C SER A 717 -29.35 42.67 8.86
N ALA A 718 -28.66 41.65 8.34
CA ALA A 718 -27.78 40.79 9.13
C ALA A 718 -26.45 41.47 9.48
N VAL A 719 -25.90 42.30 8.59
CA VAL A 719 -24.76 43.19 8.87
C VAL A 719 -25.12 44.15 9.99
N ASP A 720 -26.26 44.84 9.88
CA ASP A 720 -26.72 45.83 10.84
C ASP A 720 -26.83 45.26 12.26
N LEU A 721 -27.42 44.06 12.38
CA LEU A 721 -27.55 43.31 13.63
C LEU A 721 -26.20 42.87 14.21
N VAL A 722 -25.27 42.44 13.35
CA VAL A 722 -23.93 41.99 13.75
C VAL A 722 -23.12 43.17 14.29
N VAL A 723 -23.20 44.33 13.64
CA VAL A 723 -22.57 45.59 14.09
C VAL A 723 -23.22 46.13 15.36
N GLU A 724 -24.56 46.06 15.49
CA GLU A 724 -25.27 46.47 16.71
C GLU A 724 -24.87 45.61 17.94
N MET A 725 -24.84 44.28 17.79
CA MET A 725 -24.52 43.36 18.88
C MET A 725 -23.02 43.05 19.00
N ASN A 726 -22.17 43.71 18.19
CA ASN A 726 -20.70 43.64 18.14
C ASN A 726 -20.11 42.20 18.20
N THR A 727 -20.87 41.22 17.72
CA THR A 727 -20.54 39.78 17.73
C THR A 727 -21.25 39.07 16.59
N ALA A 728 -20.56 38.17 15.87
CA ALA A 728 -21.15 37.41 14.76
C ALA A 728 -21.20 35.91 15.09
N SER A 729 -22.38 35.27 14.95
CA SER A 729 -22.48 33.81 15.06
C SER A 729 -23.67 33.22 14.29
N VAL A 730 -23.48 32.03 13.70
CA VAL A 730 -24.48 31.39 12.83
C VAL A 730 -25.80 31.17 13.58
N SER A 731 -25.74 30.66 14.80
CA SER A 731 -26.91 30.39 15.65
C SER A 731 -27.68 31.65 16.07
N MET A 732 -27.03 32.82 16.09
CA MET A 732 -27.66 34.12 16.33
C MET A 732 -28.48 34.58 15.11
N LEU A 733 -27.90 34.52 13.90
CA LEU A 733 -28.63 34.84 12.66
C LEU A 733 -29.80 33.88 12.43
N GLN A 734 -29.60 32.57 12.64
CA GLN A 734 -30.68 31.58 12.57
C GLN A 734 -31.85 31.93 13.49
N ARG A 735 -31.59 32.39 14.73
CA ARG A 735 -32.64 32.73 15.70
C ARG A 735 -33.33 34.06 15.39
N ARG A 736 -32.61 35.06 14.88
CA ARG A 736 -33.15 36.40 14.59
C ARG A 736 -33.91 36.44 13.26
N PHE A 737 -33.34 35.90 12.19
CA PHE A 737 -33.93 35.91 10.85
C PHE A 737 -34.72 34.63 10.51
N ARG A 738 -34.77 33.64 11.41
CA ARG A 738 -35.49 32.35 11.24
C ARG A 738 -35.03 31.53 10.03
N ILE A 739 -33.76 31.70 9.64
CA ILE A 739 -33.14 31.04 8.50
C ILE A 739 -32.44 29.72 8.88
N GLY A 740 -32.25 28.84 7.89
CA GLY A 740 -31.49 27.60 8.04
C GLY A 740 -29.99 27.83 8.24
N TYR A 741 -29.31 26.84 8.84
CA TYR A 741 -27.87 26.91 9.16
C TYR A 741 -27.00 27.27 7.95
N THR A 742 -27.26 26.68 6.78
CA THR A 742 -26.53 26.93 5.53
C THR A 742 -26.67 28.36 5.01
N ARG A 743 -27.83 29.00 5.16
CA ARG A 743 -28.04 30.43 4.80
C ARG A 743 -27.36 31.35 5.82
N ALA A 744 -27.48 31.03 7.12
CA ALA A 744 -26.82 31.78 8.19
C ALA A 744 -25.28 31.68 8.19
N ALA A 745 -24.72 30.56 7.72
CA ALA A 745 -23.28 30.40 7.53
C ALA A 745 -22.80 31.28 6.38
N ARG A 746 -23.40 31.14 5.18
CA ARG A 746 -23.09 31.96 4.00
C ARG A 746 -23.09 33.46 4.29
N LEU A 747 -24.10 33.97 4.99
CA LEU A 747 -24.16 35.38 5.39
C LEU A 747 -22.94 35.82 6.23
N ILE A 748 -22.44 34.97 7.12
CA ILE A 748 -21.29 35.27 7.97
C ILE A 748 -19.95 35.10 7.24
N ASP A 749 -19.86 34.12 6.35
CA ASP A 749 -18.68 33.90 5.51
C ASP A 749 -18.56 35.01 4.44
N GLU A 750 -19.69 35.55 3.96
CA GLU A 750 -19.75 36.75 3.11
C GLU A 750 -19.39 38.03 3.89
N MET A 751 -19.78 38.15 5.16
CA MET A 751 -19.32 39.25 6.04
C MET A 751 -17.81 39.16 6.34
N GLU A 752 -17.22 37.97 6.40
CA GLU A 752 -15.77 37.76 6.48
C GLU A 752 -15.09 38.16 5.17
N ALA A 753 -15.63 37.74 4.02
CA ALA A 753 -15.13 38.12 2.70
C ALA A 753 -15.17 39.65 2.44
N ARG A 754 -16.19 40.35 2.95
CA ARG A 754 -16.29 41.82 2.88
C ARG A 754 -15.59 42.55 4.04
N GLY A 755 -14.83 41.85 4.90
CA GLY A 755 -14.04 42.47 5.98
C GLY A 755 -14.84 43.06 7.13
N ILE A 756 -16.14 42.74 7.25
CA ILE A 756 -17.04 43.20 8.31
C ILE A 756 -16.81 42.40 9.60
N VAL A 757 -16.46 41.12 9.46
CA VAL A 757 -16.32 40.13 10.53
C VAL A 757 -14.95 39.45 10.44
N GLY A 758 -14.34 39.17 11.59
CA GLY A 758 -13.04 38.49 11.68
C GLY A 758 -13.09 37.01 11.27
N PRO A 759 -11.92 36.36 11.16
CA PRO A 759 -11.82 34.99 10.67
C PRO A 759 -12.46 33.95 11.60
N TYR A 760 -12.69 32.75 11.07
CA TYR A 760 -13.36 31.66 11.79
C TYR A 760 -12.62 31.15 13.06
N GLU A 761 -13.03 31.63 14.25
CA GLU A 761 -12.54 31.16 15.57
C GLU A 761 -13.26 29.89 16.10
N GLY A 762 -13.68 28.96 15.23
CA GLY A 762 -14.23 27.67 15.66
C GLY A 762 -15.62 27.77 16.31
N SER A 763 -15.69 27.53 17.62
CA SER A 763 -16.95 27.47 18.39
C SER A 763 -17.34 28.78 19.08
N LYS A 764 -16.51 29.82 19.00
CA LYS A 764 -16.85 31.17 19.50
C LYS A 764 -17.64 31.97 18.46
N PRO A 765 -18.37 33.02 18.88
CA PRO A 765 -18.73 34.11 17.98
C PRO A 765 -17.45 34.75 17.40
N ARG A 766 -17.48 35.07 16.10
CA ARG A 766 -16.43 35.85 15.44
C ARG A 766 -16.50 37.31 15.90
N GLU A 767 -15.34 37.97 15.99
CA GLU A 767 -15.22 39.40 16.29
C GLU A 767 -15.73 40.25 15.11
N VAL A 768 -16.23 41.46 15.40
CA VAL A 768 -16.74 42.39 14.37
C VAL A 768 -15.74 43.51 14.19
N LEU A 769 -15.32 43.74 12.94
CA LEU A 769 -14.21 44.62 12.59
C LEU A 769 -14.65 46.07 12.32
N ILE A 770 -15.94 46.29 12.08
CA ILE A 770 -16.51 47.60 11.76
C ILE A 770 -17.33 48.12 12.94
N SER A 771 -17.03 49.36 13.35
CA SER A 771 -17.77 50.11 14.37
C SER A 771 -18.68 51.16 13.72
N LYS A 772 -19.87 51.40 14.28
CA LYS A 772 -20.92 52.27 13.71
C LYS A 772 -20.63 53.77 13.85
N LYS A 773 -19.45 54.20 13.39
CA LYS A 773 -18.89 55.56 13.49
C LYS A 773 -17.87 55.87 12.38
N ALA A 774 -18.28 55.75 11.11
CA ALA A 774 -17.44 56.09 9.95
C ALA A 774 -18.21 56.56 8.69
N GLU A 775 -19.53 56.80 8.76
CA GLU A 775 -20.36 57.02 7.55
C GLU A 775 -20.47 58.48 7.07
N ASP A 776 -20.06 59.47 7.88
CA ASP A 776 -20.18 60.89 7.50
C ASP A 776 -19.13 61.36 6.46
N ASP A 777 -17.95 60.73 6.41
CA ASP A 777 -16.78 61.22 5.65
C ASP A 777 -16.66 60.69 4.19
N VAL A 778 -17.54 59.82 3.72
CA VAL A 778 -17.48 59.22 2.35
C VAL A 778 -18.38 59.96 1.34
N SER A 779 -18.89 61.14 1.71
CA SER A 779 -19.78 61.96 0.85
C SER A 779 -19.07 63.08 0.08
N SER A 780 -17.73 63.18 0.16
CA SER A 780 -16.94 64.20 -0.56
C SER A 780 -15.53 63.72 -0.94
N GLY A 781 -15.42 63.05 -2.09
CA GLY A 781 -14.15 62.63 -2.71
C GLY A 781 -14.30 62.33 -4.20
#